data_AF-A0A922MWS8-F1
#
_entry.id   AF-A0A922MWS8-F1
#
_cell.length_a   1.000
_cell.length_b   1.000
_cell.length_c   1.000
_cell.angle_alpha   90.00
_cell.angle_beta   90.00
_cell.angle_gamma   90.00
#
_symmetry.space_group_name_H-M   'P 1'
#
loop_
_entity.id
_entity.type
_entity.pdbx_description
1 polymer ?
#
loop_
_entity_poly.entity_id
_entity_poly.type
_entity_poly.pdbx_seq_one_letter_code
_entity_poly.pdbx_strand_id
1 'polypeptide(L)'
;MALTAAERMKKYREKLKQNPQKYEEVKKKHAERVKKKSKKISELTEDEKEKKRKKWREQKRKQKENKNPKNEDKNLRPKRDRTSKRITLMRRYNAAIKRIKNLKTALNSSKKRFYRYKKATDHKIQTLKETINKMTARDEMLESCLKASYKKCKKYKEKNIFKNLAVNKSTKKLKMKTFVSKLIGLKGIARSKWQTPKENETCKEIQSFYMRDDISKSTSGKKECRTFKKQKEQIRYLTDTLYISTLMAPARNIVKRRTFFLHNFFTFKLGLEYSTWSFTESGHGKSVADGIGGAVKRSLDKQVAYGKDISNGEQAVELLSNSMKSVKCLYVINSDIENVAKLVPSDLTPLTGTMQIHQIIANSPGIIQYRSLSCFCGLKRGLCDCFGLNTHTYGKSTKKTELNRSNPSNKVTVTAEIHEVPISQKTKIATCSSTQKYFEQNEDIIELDIERDEGKYKEEQERVEEINDATFKTKEEEKNRLEEVNDGVTVGCKDKEQDKLEETINAVFDSIIIPLDDDLLFNLNNIEDLSNFEIFNETGLKSEENKLISHKLHNEQYNKISKKRYYTKEENCDIQPKKIPKRSKENHSYNKSIRNVVSRHAECPQCEIRKPLQLMQKCMACKKNLYVSLAMIAKYQKILITILFAIFVWVDK
;
A
#
# COMPACT_ATOMS: atom_id res chain seq x y z
N MET A 1 19.35 7.84 23.03
CA MET A 1 18.00 8.45 23.04
C MET A 1 18.13 9.96 22.91
N ALA A 2 17.27 10.62 22.14
CA ALA A 2 17.29 12.09 22.05
C ALA A 2 16.82 12.69 23.39
N LEU A 3 17.60 13.62 23.97
CA LEU A 3 17.25 14.28 25.23
C LEU A 3 15.96 15.11 25.07
N THR A 4 15.09 15.04 26.08
CA THR A 4 13.89 15.86 26.14
C THR A 4 14.25 17.35 26.20
N ALA A 5 13.32 18.24 25.83
CA ALA A 5 13.58 19.69 25.87
C ALA A 5 13.93 20.19 27.28
N ALA A 6 13.33 19.61 28.31
CA ALA A 6 13.61 19.92 29.71
C ALA A 6 15.04 19.51 30.10
N GLU A 7 15.48 18.32 29.71
CA GLU A 7 16.84 17.83 29.97
C GLU A 7 17.90 18.63 29.21
N ARG A 8 17.62 19.04 27.96
CA ARG A 8 18.49 19.94 27.21
C ARG A 8 18.65 21.29 27.90
N MET A 9 17.56 21.86 28.42
CA MET A 9 17.60 23.10 29.20
C MET A 9 18.33 22.93 30.53
N LYS A 10 18.18 21.78 31.21
CA LYS A 10 18.91 21.47 32.45
C LYS A 10 20.42 21.40 32.20
N LYS A 11 20.85 20.64 31.17
CA LYS A 11 22.26 20.56 30.77
C LYS A 11 22.83 21.90 30.32
N TYR A 12 22.04 22.73 29.63
CA TYR A 12 22.47 24.08 29.27
C TYR A 12 22.72 24.96 30.51
N ARG A 13 21.83 24.90 31.50
CA ARG A 13 22.01 25.62 32.78
C ARG A 13 23.23 25.10 33.56
N GLU A 14 23.45 23.78 33.56
CA GLU A 14 24.63 23.17 34.20
C GLU A 14 25.93 23.60 33.49
N LYS A 15 25.95 23.62 32.16
CA LYS A 15 27.09 24.16 31.37
C LYS A 15 27.35 25.64 31.63
N LEU A 16 26.30 26.44 31.82
CA LEU A 16 26.47 27.86 32.17
C LEU A 16 27.05 28.05 33.58
N LYS A 17 26.73 27.18 34.54
CA LYS A 17 27.31 27.24 35.90
C LYS A 17 28.82 26.95 35.92
N GLN A 18 29.31 26.17 34.96
CA GLN A 18 30.74 25.85 34.83
C GLN A 18 31.58 27.03 34.30
N ASN A 19 30.96 28.07 33.73
CA ASN A 19 31.67 29.25 33.23
C ASN A 19 31.03 30.53 33.80
N PRO A 20 31.58 31.08 34.91
CA PRO A 20 31.02 32.24 35.61
C PRO A 20 30.86 33.49 34.72
N GLN A 21 31.84 33.75 33.85
CA GLN A 21 31.82 34.92 32.96
C GLN A 21 30.65 34.83 31.96
N LYS A 22 30.44 33.65 31.36
CA LYS A 22 29.33 33.43 30.43
C LYS A 22 27.97 33.49 31.13
N TYR A 23 27.90 33.08 32.39
CA TYR A 23 26.68 33.20 33.18
C TYR A 23 26.31 34.67 33.45
N GLU A 24 27.28 35.48 33.88
CA GLU A 24 27.14 36.93 34.06
C GLU A 24 26.70 37.62 32.75
N GLU A 25 27.29 37.27 31.61
CA GLU A 25 26.90 37.82 30.31
C GLU A 25 25.45 37.47 29.93
N VAL A 26 25.04 36.21 30.13
CA VAL A 26 23.65 35.78 29.87
C VAL A 26 22.67 36.47 30.82
N LYS A 27 23.06 36.67 32.09
CA LYS A 27 22.26 37.39 33.09
C LYS A 27 22.10 38.87 32.71
N LYS A 28 23.17 39.53 32.26
CA LYS A 28 23.14 40.92 31.76
C LYS A 28 22.25 41.06 30.51
N LYS A 29 22.41 40.18 29.51
CA LYS A 29 21.55 40.14 28.31
C LYS A 29 20.08 39.88 28.66
N HIS A 30 19.81 39.04 29.67
CA HIS A 30 18.45 38.81 30.14
C HIS A 30 17.87 40.05 30.82
N ALA A 31 18.63 40.70 31.70
CA ALA A 31 18.23 41.94 32.36
C ALA A 31 17.95 43.06 31.36
N GLU A 32 18.77 43.21 30.31
CA GLU A 32 18.54 44.16 29.22
C GLU A 32 17.27 43.85 28.44
N ARG A 33 17.01 42.57 28.11
CA ARG A 33 15.76 42.16 27.45
C ARG A 33 14.54 42.41 28.32
N VAL A 34 14.65 42.21 29.64
CA VAL A 34 13.58 42.49 30.60
C VAL A 34 13.34 44.00 30.66
N LYS A 35 14.39 44.82 30.82
CA LYS A 35 14.29 46.29 30.80
C LYS A 35 13.64 46.81 29.51
N LYS A 36 14.06 46.30 28.34
CA LYS A 36 13.44 46.67 27.05
C LYS A 36 11.97 46.28 26.92
N LYS A 37 11.56 45.18 27.57
CA LYS A 37 10.15 44.71 27.53
C LYS A 37 9.28 45.36 28.60
N SER A 38 9.86 45.79 29.71
CA SER A 38 9.16 46.47 30.80
C SER A 38 9.22 47.98 30.59
N LYS A 39 8.32 48.52 29.77
CA LYS A 39 8.01 49.96 29.82
C LYS A 39 7.53 50.31 31.24
N LYS A 40 7.99 51.44 31.79
CA LYS A 40 7.49 51.94 33.07
C LYS A 40 5.99 52.18 32.94
N ILE A 41 5.23 52.07 34.04
CA ILE A 41 3.77 52.24 33.98
C ILE A 41 3.39 53.62 33.44
N SER A 42 4.20 54.64 33.71
CA SER A 42 4.06 56.00 33.17
C SER A 42 4.19 56.09 31.64
N GLU A 43 4.93 55.17 31.01
CA GLU A 43 5.23 55.17 29.57
C GLU A 43 4.24 54.31 28.76
N LEU A 44 3.27 53.68 29.43
CA LEU A 44 2.24 52.87 28.78
C LEU A 44 1.06 53.74 28.39
N THR A 45 0.46 53.47 27.23
CA THR A 45 -0.84 54.05 26.87
C THR A 45 -1.93 53.51 27.81
N GLU A 46 -3.06 54.22 27.95
CA GLU A 46 -4.15 53.76 28.83
C GLU A 46 -4.67 52.36 28.48
N ASP A 47 -4.78 52.03 27.19
CA ASP A 47 -5.13 50.68 26.72
C ASP A 47 -4.11 49.60 27.17
N GLU A 48 -2.82 49.93 27.14
CA GLU A 48 -1.76 49.02 27.60
C GLU A 48 -1.81 48.86 29.14
N LYS A 49 -2.12 49.94 29.87
CA LYS A 49 -2.35 49.88 31.32
C LYS A 49 -3.56 49.02 31.64
N GLU A 50 -4.67 49.16 30.91
CA GLU A 50 -5.88 48.36 31.12
C GLU A 50 -5.61 46.87 30.88
N LYS A 51 -4.91 46.53 29.78
CA LYS A 51 -4.48 45.14 29.50
C LYS A 51 -3.59 44.58 30.61
N LYS A 52 -2.68 45.37 31.18
CA LYS A 52 -1.87 44.95 32.34
C LYS A 52 -2.73 44.75 33.59
N ARG A 53 -3.66 45.66 33.90
CA ARG A 53 -4.60 45.51 35.02
C ARG A 53 -5.46 44.25 34.87
N LYS A 54 -5.97 43.98 33.66
CA LYS A 54 -6.77 42.77 33.36
C LYS A 54 -5.97 41.49 33.57
N LYS A 55 -4.73 41.43 33.08
CA LYS A 55 -3.81 40.30 33.32
C LYS A 55 -3.51 40.11 34.81
N TRP A 56 -3.28 41.19 35.55
CA TRP A 56 -3.03 41.14 36.98
C TRP A 56 -4.24 40.64 37.76
N ARG A 57 -5.46 41.12 37.45
CA ARG A 57 -6.72 40.62 38.04
C ARG A 57 -6.90 39.13 37.78
N GLU A 58 -6.62 38.66 36.57
CA GLU A 58 -6.73 37.23 36.22
C GLU A 58 -5.71 36.38 36.99
N GLN A 59 -4.47 36.84 37.13
CA GLN A 59 -3.45 36.17 37.94
C GLN A 59 -3.81 36.12 39.42
N LYS A 60 -4.33 37.21 39.99
CA LYS A 60 -4.85 37.23 41.37
C LYS A 60 -6.04 36.30 41.55
N ARG A 61 -6.95 36.21 40.57
CA ARG A 61 -8.07 35.26 40.60
C ARG A 61 -7.57 33.82 40.65
N LYS A 62 -6.63 33.44 39.77
CA LYS A 62 -5.99 32.12 39.77
C LYS A 62 -5.25 31.82 41.08
N GLN A 63 -4.58 32.82 41.67
CA GLN A 63 -3.95 32.66 42.98
C GLN A 63 -4.97 32.43 44.09
N LYS A 64 -6.12 33.13 44.09
CA LYS A 64 -7.22 32.88 45.05
C LYS A 64 -7.83 31.49 44.84
N GLU A 65 -8.12 31.11 43.60
CA GLU A 65 -8.60 29.76 43.25
C GLU A 65 -7.64 28.66 43.75
N ASN A 66 -6.33 28.88 43.61
CA ASN A 66 -5.31 27.94 44.08
C ASN A 66 -5.02 28.01 45.59
N LYS A 67 -5.27 29.14 46.26
CA LYS A 67 -5.12 29.32 47.72
C LYS A 67 -6.36 28.89 48.50
N ASN A 68 -7.48 28.62 47.83
CA ASN A 68 -8.70 28.11 48.46
C ASN A 68 -8.93 26.59 48.24
N PRO A 69 -7.94 25.67 48.39
CA PRO A 69 -8.24 24.27 48.46
C PRO A 69 -8.74 23.94 49.87
N LYS A 70 -10.07 23.90 50.03
CA LYS A 70 -10.77 23.16 51.10
C LYS A 70 -10.53 23.61 52.54
N ASN A 71 -11.25 24.64 53.00
CA ASN A 71 -11.51 24.76 54.44
C ASN A 71 -12.91 25.27 54.80
N GLU A 72 -13.89 25.07 53.91
CA GLU A 72 -15.31 25.23 54.24
C GLU A 72 -15.99 23.87 54.08
N ASP A 73 -16.86 23.58 55.03
CA ASP A 73 -17.64 22.34 55.24
C ASP A 73 -16.92 21.14 55.85
N LYS A 74 -16.58 21.27 57.14
CA LYS A 74 -16.54 20.12 58.05
C LYS A 74 -17.74 19.99 58.99
N ASN A 75 -18.68 20.94 59.05
CA ASN A 75 -19.69 20.95 60.13
C ASN A 75 -21.16 21.13 59.70
N LEU A 76 -21.57 20.63 58.54
CA LEU A 76 -22.99 20.31 58.31
C LEU A 76 -23.07 18.95 57.63
N ARG A 77 -23.56 17.94 58.35
CA ARG A 77 -23.99 16.66 57.75
C ARG A 77 -25.32 16.90 57.05
N PRO A 78 -25.42 16.85 55.71
CA PRO A 78 -26.71 16.80 55.05
C PRO A 78 -27.09 15.34 54.82
N LYS A 79 -28.36 15.04 55.07
CA LYS A 79 -29.00 13.75 54.78
C LYS A 79 -28.65 13.29 53.35
N ARG A 80 -28.12 12.07 53.25
CA ARG A 80 -27.64 11.41 52.03
C ARG A 80 -28.81 11.04 51.12
N ASP A 81 -28.69 11.34 49.83
CA ASP A 81 -28.56 10.33 48.74
C ASP A 81 -28.96 10.82 47.35
N ARG A 82 -29.55 12.01 47.19
CA ARG A 82 -29.92 12.52 45.85
C ARG A 82 -28.91 13.50 45.21
N THR A 83 -28.04 14.14 46.00
CA THR A 83 -27.11 15.18 45.51
C THR A 83 -25.83 14.62 44.88
N SER A 84 -25.35 13.44 45.28
CA SER A 84 -24.10 12.83 44.77
C SER A 84 -24.18 12.43 43.29
N LYS A 85 -25.33 11.87 42.87
CA LYS A 85 -25.57 11.51 41.45
C LYS A 85 -25.58 12.76 40.56
N ARG A 86 -26.22 13.85 41.01
CA ARG A 86 -26.28 15.13 40.28
C ARG A 86 -24.89 15.76 40.12
N ILE A 87 -24.06 15.75 41.18
CA ILE A 87 -22.68 16.26 41.11
C ILE A 87 -21.83 15.44 40.12
N THR A 88 -21.97 14.12 40.16
CA THR A 88 -21.26 13.23 39.24
C THR A 88 -21.68 13.46 37.78
N LEU A 89 -22.98 13.64 37.53
CA LEU A 89 -23.51 13.97 36.21
C LEU A 89 -22.98 15.31 35.70
N MET A 90 -22.99 16.36 36.53
CA MET A 90 -22.43 17.67 36.17
C MET A 90 -20.94 17.63 35.86
N ARG A 91 -20.15 16.81 36.59
CA ARG A 91 -18.73 16.60 36.28
C ARG A 91 -18.54 15.91 34.92
N ARG A 92 -19.34 14.90 34.60
CA ARG A 92 -19.31 14.21 33.30
C ARG A 92 -19.69 15.16 32.15
N TYR A 93 -20.74 15.96 32.34
CA TYR A 93 -21.17 16.97 31.38
C TYR A 93 -20.08 18.02 31.12
N ASN A 94 -19.48 18.59 32.17
CA ASN A 94 -18.40 19.56 32.02
C ASN A 94 -17.14 18.96 31.37
N ALA A 95 -16.83 17.69 31.68
CA ALA A 95 -15.76 16.96 31.00
C ALA A 95 -16.05 16.76 29.50
N ALA A 96 -17.30 16.46 29.15
CA ALA A 96 -17.74 16.34 27.75
C ALA A 96 -17.63 17.69 27.01
N ILE A 97 -18.10 18.79 27.60
CA ILE A 97 -17.94 20.15 27.02
C ILE A 97 -16.46 20.48 26.79
N LYS A 98 -15.60 20.22 27.78
CA LYS A 98 -14.15 20.44 27.64
C LYS A 98 -13.57 19.62 26.51
N ARG A 99 -13.99 18.36 26.36
CA ARG A 99 -13.57 17.48 25.27
C ARG A 99 -14.02 18.02 23.91
N ILE A 100 -15.27 18.47 23.78
CA ILE A 100 -15.78 19.10 22.55
C ILE A 100 -14.97 20.35 22.20
N LYS A 101 -14.67 21.22 23.18
CA LYS A 101 -13.85 22.43 22.96
C LYS A 101 -12.44 22.06 22.48
N ASN A 102 -11.80 21.07 23.10
CA ASN A 102 -10.49 20.58 22.69
C ASN A 102 -10.53 20.02 21.26
N LEU A 103 -11.55 19.23 20.91
CA LEU A 103 -11.73 18.70 19.55
C LEU A 103 -11.91 19.81 18.52
N LYS A 104 -12.71 20.84 18.81
CA LYS A 104 -12.85 22.03 17.94
C LYS A 104 -11.51 22.73 17.73
N THR A 105 -10.70 22.91 18.77
CA THR A 105 -9.36 23.51 18.63
C THR A 105 -8.38 22.64 17.84
N ALA A 106 -8.45 21.31 18.01
CA ALA A 106 -7.65 20.35 17.24
C ALA A 106 -8.04 20.35 15.77
N LEU A 107 -9.34 20.35 15.47
CA LEU A 107 -9.89 20.44 14.11
C LEU A 107 -9.42 21.72 13.40
N ASN A 108 -9.53 22.88 14.08
CA ASN A 108 -9.05 24.16 13.52
C ASN A 108 -7.53 24.16 13.29
N SER A 109 -6.76 23.54 14.18
CA SER A 109 -5.31 23.39 14.01
C SER A 109 -4.95 22.48 12.84
N SER A 110 -5.72 21.41 12.62
CA SER A 110 -5.58 20.52 11.46
C SER A 110 -5.97 21.20 10.15
N LYS A 111 -7.07 21.96 10.11
CA LYS A 111 -7.45 22.79 8.95
C LYS A 111 -6.33 23.77 8.58
N LYS A 112 -5.76 24.49 9.56
CA LYS A 112 -4.62 25.40 9.32
C LYS A 112 -3.39 24.68 8.76
N ARG A 113 -3.09 23.46 9.23
CA ARG A 113 -1.99 22.65 8.68
C ARG A 113 -2.27 22.25 7.23
N PHE A 114 -3.48 21.80 6.93
CA PHE A 114 -3.91 21.46 5.57
C PHE A 114 -3.75 22.64 4.60
N TYR A 115 -4.20 23.85 4.97
CA TYR A 115 -4.03 25.03 4.13
C TYR A 115 -2.56 25.38 3.85
N ARG A 116 -1.66 25.21 4.83
CA ARG A 116 -0.22 25.42 4.61
C ARG A 116 0.36 24.40 3.63
N TYR A 117 -0.05 23.13 3.73
CA TYR A 117 0.36 22.10 2.79
C TYR A 117 -0.16 22.39 1.38
N LYS A 118 -1.44 22.74 1.23
CA LYS A 118 -2.04 23.12 -0.04
C LYS A 118 -1.29 24.29 -0.69
N LYS A 119 -1.02 25.37 0.06
CA LYS A 119 -0.26 26.52 -0.45
C LYS A 119 1.16 26.14 -0.89
N ALA A 120 1.83 25.25 -0.15
CA ALA A 120 3.16 24.77 -0.51
C ALA A 120 3.17 23.87 -1.76
N THR A 121 2.13 23.05 -1.95
CA THR A 121 1.97 22.24 -3.17
C THR A 121 1.65 23.10 -4.38
N ASP A 122 0.79 24.12 -4.21
CA ASP A 122 0.42 25.03 -5.30
C ASP A 122 1.65 25.81 -5.80
N HIS A 123 2.51 26.29 -4.88
CA HIS A 123 3.78 26.91 -5.25
C HIS A 123 4.70 25.94 -6.02
N LYS A 124 4.80 24.67 -5.59
CA LYS A 124 5.59 23.67 -6.33
C LYS A 124 5.04 23.43 -7.73
N ILE A 125 3.72 23.33 -7.87
CA ILE A 125 3.06 23.17 -9.17
C ILE A 125 3.37 24.39 -10.06
N GLN A 126 3.30 25.61 -9.53
CA GLN A 126 3.66 26.83 -10.25
C GLN A 126 5.10 26.79 -10.76
N THR A 127 6.06 26.45 -9.89
CA THR A 127 7.49 26.36 -10.29
C THR A 127 7.74 25.28 -11.35
N LEU A 128 7.00 24.17 -11.31
CA LEU A 128 7.09 23.12 -12.33
C LEU A 128 6.51 23.59 -13.66
N LYS A 129 5.37 24.30 -13.65
CA LYS A 129 4.78 24.90 -14.86
C LYS A 129 5.75 25.89 -15.52
N GLU A 130 6.39 26.76 -14.74
CA GLU A 130 7.41 27.68 -15.26
C GLU A 130 8.62 26.94 -15.86
N THR A 131 9.04 25.83 -15.24
CA THR A 131 10.15 25.01 -15.75
C THR A 131 9.77 24.33 -17.07
N ILE A 132 8.55 23.78 -17.17
CA ILE A 132 8.02 23.20 -18.40
C ILE A 132 7.96 24.26 -19.50
N ASN A 133 7.41 25.45 -19.22
CA ASN A 133 7.33 26.53 -20.21
C ASN A 133 8.72 26.95 -20.72
N LYS A 134 9.73 27.02 -19.84
CA LYS A 134 11.13 27.30 -20.25
C LYS A 134 11.73 26.19 -21.10
N MET A 135 11.38 24.93 -20.84
CA MET A 135 11.80 23.80 -21.69
C MET A 135 11.11 23.84 -23.05
N THR A 136 9.79 24.07 -23.09
CA THR A 136 9.03 24.21 -24.33
C THR A 136 9.58 25.33 -25.21
N ALA A 137 9.86 26.51 -24.64
CA ALA A 137 10.45 27.62 -25.38
C ALA A 137 11.85 27.30 -25.95
N ARG A 138 12.66 26.53 -25.21
CA ARG A 138 13.96 26.04 -25.72
C ARG A 138 13.79 25.03 -26.84
N ASP A 139 12.80 24.15 -26.73
CA ASP A 139 12.49 23.15 -27.75
C ASP A 139 11.99 23.82 -29.05
N GLU A 140 11.14 24.85 -28.95
CA GLU A 140 10.69 25.67 -30.08
C GLU A 140 11.86 26.41 -30.76
N MET A 141 12.76 26.99 -29.96
CA MET A 141 13.97 27.63 -30.49
C MET A 141 14.85 26.61 -31.23
N LEU A 142 15.13 25.45 -30.62
CA LEU A 142 15.89 24.38 -31.27
C LEU A 142 15.21 23.88 -32.54
N GLU A 143 13.88 23.76 -32.53
CA GLU A 143 13.09 23.39 -33.71
C GLU A 143 13.30 24.39 -34.86
N SER A 144 13.18 25.68 -34.57
CA SER A 144 13.39 26.73 -35.58
C SER A 144 14.82 26.74 -36.13
N CYS A 145 15.83 26.60 -35.26
CA CYS A 145 17.24 26.54 -35.67
C CYS A 145 17.52 25.32 -36.54
N LEU A 146 17.06 24.13 -36.15
CA LEU A 146 17.25 22.91 -36.92
C LEU A 146 16.55 22.98 -38.28
N LYS A 147 15.33 23.51 -38.33
CA LYS A 147 14.61 23.74 -39.59
C LYS A 147 15.34 24.72 -40.51
N ALA A 148 15.86 25.81 -39.96
CA ALA A 148 16.63 26.80 -40.72
C ALA A 148 17.93 26.21 -41.27
N SER A 149 18.70 25.50 -40.45
CA SER A 149 19.94 24.82 -40.88
C SER A 149 19.66 23.77 -41.95
N TYR A 150 18.63 22.94 -41.78
CA TYR A 150 18.25 21.94 -42.78
C TYR A 150 17.82 22.56 -44.12
N LYS A 151 17.10 23.70 -44.09
CA LYS A 151 16.72 24.45 -45.31
C LYS A 151 17.93 25.08 -46.02
N LYS A 152 18.95 25.53 -45.28
CA LYS A 152 20.17 26.14 -45.84
C LYS A 152 21.07 25.11 -46.55
N CYS A 153 21.07 23.86 -46.12
CA CYS A 153 21.85 22.79 -46.75
C CYS A 153 21.38 22.52 -48.18
N LYS A 154 22.20 22.86 -49.19
CA LYS A 154 21.93 22.57 -50.60
C LYS A 154 22.40 21.17 -51.00
N LYS A 155 23.52 20.70 -50.42
CA LYS A 155 24.15 19.43 -50.80
C LYS A 155 23.41 18.24 -50.18
N TYR A 156 23.26 17.17 -50.96
CA TYR A 156 22.64 15.93 -50.49
C TYR A 156 23.37 15.31 -49.29
N LYS A 157 24.72 15.33 -49.30
CA LYS A 157 25.54 14.79 -48.21
C LYS A 157 25.23 15.44 -46.85
N GLU A 158 25.06 16.77 -46.82
CA GLU A 158 24.69 17.52 -45.61
C GLU A 158 23.28 17.15 -45.12
N LYS A 159 22.29 17.09 -46.02
CA LYS A 159 20.94 16.63 -45.66
C LYS A 159 20.93 15.19 -45.13
N ASN A 160 21.85 14.34 -45.59
CA ASN A 160 21.96 12.97 -45.11
C ASN A 160 22.49 12.89 -43.66
N ILE A 161 23.36 13.82 -43.24
CA ILE A 161 23.81 13.92 -41.84
C ILE A 161 22.60 14.20 -40.92
N PHE A 162 21.70 15.10 -41.31
CA PHE A 162 20.47 15.37 -40.57
C PHE A 162 19.51 14.16 -40.52
N LYS A 163 19.42 13.37 -41.61
CA LYS A 163 18.66 12.10 -41.59
C LYS A 163 19.27 11.09 -40.62
N ASN A 164 20.60 10.98 -40.58
CA ASN A 164 21.30 10.07 -39.69
C ASN A 164 21.17 10.47 -38.20
N LEU A 165 21.07 11.76 -37.89
CA LEU A 165 20.74 12.24 -36.55
C LEU A 165 19.40 11.68 -36.05
N ALA A 166 18.37 11.61 -36.91
CA ALA A 166 17.08 11.03 -36.55
C ALA A 166 17.13 9.51 -36.32
N VAL A 167 18.04 8.81 -36.99
CA VAL A 167 18.18 7.33 -36.96
C VAL A 167 19.22 6.84 -35.95
N ASN A 168 19.94 7.76 -35.30
CA ASN A 168 20.99 7.45 -34.33
C ASN A 168 20.51 6.47 -33.23
N LYS A 169 21.39 5.56 -32.80
CA LYS A 169 21.13 4.61 -31.70
C LYS A 169 20.61 5.30 -30.44
N SER A 170 21.10 6.51 -30.14
CA SER A 170 20.66 7.30 -28.99
C SER A 170 19.20 7.76 -29.11
N THR A 171 18.77 8.25 -30.27
CA THR A 171 17.38 8.68 -30.49
C THR A 171 16.42 7.50 -30.52
N LYS A 172 16.85 6.34 -31.05
CA LYS A 172 16.10 5.07 -30.95
C LYS A 172 15.97 4.61 -29.50
N LYS A 173 17.05 4.62 -28.71
CA LYS A 173 17.06 4.22 -27.30
C LYS A 173 16.14 5.11 -26.45
N LEU A 174 16.08 6.41 -26.75
CA LEU A 174 15.21 7.37 -26.07
C LEU A 174 13.78 7.43 -26.65
N LYS A 175 13.46 6.62 -27.67
CA LYS A 175 12.16 6.65 -28.39
C LYS A 175 11.80 8.02 -28.97
N MET A 176 12.81 8.85 -29.28
CA MET A 176 12.65 10.21 -29.82
C MET A 176 12.69 10.28 -31.35
N LYS A 177 12.79 9.13 -32.04
CA LYS A 177 12.89 9.07 -33.51
C LYS A 177 11.78 9.89 -34.20
N THR A 178 10.53 9.72 -33.78
CA THR A 178 9.38 10.45 -34.36
C THR A 178 9.44 11.95 -34.12
N PHE A 179 9.85 12.35 -32.90
CA PHE A 179 10.01 13.76 -32.53
C PHE A 179 11.11 14.43 -33.37
N VAL A 180 12.31 13.83 -33.42
CA VAL A 180 13.44 14.37 -34.19
C VAL A 180 13.14 14.41 -35.68
N SER A 181 12.50 13.37 -36.24
CA SER A 181 12.06 13.38 -37.63
C SER A 181 11.04 14.50 -37.92
N LYS A 182 10.11 14.77 -36.98
CA LYS A 182 9.14 15.86 -37.10
C LYS A 182 9.83 17.23 -37.04
N LEU A 183 10.78 17.42 -36.12
CA LEU A 183 11.56 18.65 -35.98
C LEU A 183 12.28 19.03 -37.28
N ILE A 184 12.96 18.06 -37.91
CA ILE A 184 13.75 18.29 -39.12
C ILE A 184 12.85 18.44 -40.37
N GLY A 185 11.54 18.21 -40.24
CA GLY A 185 10.61 18.27 -41.37
C GLY A 185 10.75 17.08 -42.32
N LEU A 186 11.23 15.93 -41.84
CA LEU A 186 11.24 14.67 -42.57
C LEU A 186 9.81 14.09 -42.61
N LYS A 187 8.89 14.82 -43.25
CA LYS A 187 7.55 14.33 -43.60
C LYS A 187 7.74 13.21 -44.63
N GLY A 188 7.55 11.96 -44.22
CA GLY A 188 7.38 10.85 -45.18
C GLY A 188 8.49 9.81 -45.27
N ILE A 189 9.46 9.74 -44.33
CA ILE A 189 10.27 8.51 -44.23
C ILE A 189 9.36 7.41 -43.67
N ALA A 190 8.71 6.71 -44.61
CA ALA A 190 7.89 5.53 -44.47
C ALA A 190 7.28 5.40 -43.06
N ARG A 191 6.01 5.78 -42.93
CA ARG A 191 5.14 4.89 -42.16
C ARG A 191 5.33 3.54 -42.82
N SER A 192 6.18 2.67 -42.26
CA SER A 192 6.00 1.23 -42.48
C SER A 192 4.50 1.07 -42.33
N LYS A 193 3.81 0.55 -43.35
CA LYS A 193 2.40 0.22 -43.23
C LYS A 193 2.32 -0.66 -41.99
N TRP A 194 2.09 -0.05 -40.84
CA TRP A 194 1.47 -0.69 -39.70
C TRP A 194 0.11 -0.93 -40.30
N GLN A 195 -0.03 -2.11 -40.91
CA GLN A 195 -1.33 -2.71 -41.07
C GLN A 195 -1.93 -2.58 -39.68
N THR A 196 -2.85 -1.63 -39.52
CA THR A 196 -3.78 -1.67 -38.41
C THR A 196 -4.29 -3.10 -38.41
N PRO A 197 -3.96 -3.92 -37.39
CA PRO A 197 -4.45 -5.28 -37.36
C PRO A 197 -5.96 -5.19 -37.58
N LYS A 198 -6.50 -6.01 -38.50
CA LYS A 198 -7.92 -6.02 -38.84
C LYS A 198 -8.74 -5.98 -37.55
N GLU A 199 -9.21 -4.81 -37.16
CA GLU A 199 -9.88 -4.56 -35.89
C GLU A 199 -11.36 -4.98 -35.95
N ASN A 200 -11.74 -5.79 -36.94
CA ASN A 200 -13.12 -5.81 -37.45
C ASN A 200 -13.89 -7.12 -37.26
N GLU A 201 -13.33 -8.12 -36.59
CA GLU A 201 -14.04 -9.38 -36.30
C GLU A 201 -14.17 -9.58 -34.79
N THR A 202 -13.05 -9.64 -34.07
CA THR A 202 -13.05 -9.80 -32.60
C THR A 202 -13.87 -8.72 -31.87
N CYS A 203 -13.79 -7.46 -32.28
CA CYS A 203 -14.61 -6.40 -31.67
C CYS A 203 -16.11 -6.56 -31.97
N LYS A 204 -16.47 -7.08 -33.15
CA LYS A 204 -17.87 -7.37 -33.52
C LYS A 204 -18.39 -8.58 -32.77
N GLU A 205 -17.56 -9.60 -32.56
CA GLU A 205 -17.88 -10.78 -31.76
C GLU A 205 -18.02 -10.44 -30.27
N ILE A 206 -17.14 -9.60 -29.73
CA ILE A 206 -17.26 -9.10 -28.36
C ILE A 206 -18.54 -8.26 -28.21
N GLN A 207 -18.85 -7.41 -29.19
CA GLN A 207 -20.05 -6.59 -29.17
C GLN A 207 -21.32 -7.45 -29.29
N SER A 208 -21.34 -8.46 -30.17
CA SER A 208 -22.48 -9.38 -30.30
C SER A 208 -22.65 -10.24 -29.05
N PHE A 209 -21.56 -10.67 -28.41
CA PHE A 209 -21.57 -11.43 -27.16
C PHE A 209 -22.27 -10.65 -26.03
N TYR A 210 -21.92 -9.38 -25.83
CA TYR A 210 -22.53 -8.54 -24.79
C TYR A 210 -23.93 -8.01 -25.14
N MET A 211 -24.38 -8.19 -26.38
CA MET A 211 -25.76 -7.86 -26.78
C MET A 211 -26.73 -9.03 -26.57
N ARG A 212 -26.26 -10.21 -26.17
CA ARG A 212 -27.12 -11.35 -25.82
C ARG A 212 -27.76 -11.15 -24.44
N ASP A 213 -29.03 -11.54 -24.33
CA ASP A 213 -29.86 -11.34 -23.13
C ASP A 213 -29.56 -12.35 -22.01
N ASP A 214 -28.88 -13.46 -22.31
CA ASP A 214 -28.46 -14.49 -21.35
C ASP A 214 -27.30 -14.02 -20.45
N ILE A 215 -26.39 -13.22 -21.01
CA ILE A 215 -25.16 -12.76 -20.35
C ILE A 215 -25.29 -11.34 -19.81
N SER A 216 -26.22 -10.57 -20.38
CA SER A 216 -26.43 -9.18 -20.02
C SER A 216 -27.93 -8.87 -19.90
N LYS A 217 -28.33 -8.26 -18.78
CA LYS A 217 -29.70 -7.82 -18.57
C LYS A 217 -29.82 -6.33 -18.88
N SER A 218 -30.75 -5.96 -19.76
CA SER A 218 -31.10 -4.57 -20.01
C SER A 218 -31.72 -3.94 -18.76
N THR A 219 -31.39 -2.68 -18.51
CA THR A 219 -31.82 -1.99 -17.31
C THR A 219 -33.22 -1.41 -17.49
N SER A 220 -34.13 -1.59 -16.54
CA SER A 220 -35.56 -1.31 -16.74
C SER A 220 -35.94 0.17 -16.88
N GLY A 221 -35.01 1.12 -16.68
CA GLY A 221 -35.32 2.55 -16.57
C GLY A 221 -35.04 3.39 -17.83
N LYS A 222 -35.97 4.30 -18.18
CA LYS A 222 -35.79 5.34 -19.23
C LYS A 222 -34.59 6.27 -18.99
N LYS A 223 -34.05 6.33 -17.76
CA LYS A 223 -32.89 7.17 -17.39
C LYS A 223 -31.54 6.46 -17.60
N GLU A 224 -31.54 5.19 -18.00
CA GLU A 224 -30.34 4.37 -18.16
C GLU A 224 -30.04 4.11 -19.65
N CYS A 225 -30.29 5.11 -20.50
CA CYS A 225 -29.88 5.10 -21.90
C CYS A 225 -28.66 6.01 -22.10
N ARG A 226 -27.70 5.55 -22.90
CA ARG A 226 -26.54 6.33 -23.33
C ARG A 226 -26.65 6.59 -24.83
N THR A 227 -26.49 7.84 -25.25
CA THR A 227 -26.41 8.18 -26.67
C THR A 227 -25.00 7.90 -27.17
N PHE A 228 -24.85 6.98 -28.12
CA PHE A 228 -23.60 6.72 -28.83
C PHE A 228 -23.85 6.80 -30.33
N LYS A 229 -23.05 7.57 -31.07
CA LYS A 229 -23.23 7.81 -32.51
C LYS A 229 -24.66 8.22 -32.91
N LYS A 230 -25.28 9.10 -32.13
CA LYS A 230 -26.68 9.57 -32.31
C LYS A 230 -27.75 8.47 -32.15
N GLN A 231 -27.39 7.26 -31.77
CA GLN A 231 -28.32 6.19 -31.39
C GLN A 231 -28.39 6.10 -29.87
N LYS A 232 -29.61 6.07 -29.30
CA LYS A 232 -29.81 5.85 -27.86
C LYS A 232 -29.78 4.36 -27.59
N GLU A 233 -28.75 3.89 -26.89
CA GLU A 233 -28.59 2.50 -26.48
C GLU A 233 -28.91 2.37 -24.99
N GLN A 234 -29.61 1.31 -24.61
CA GLN A 234 -29.92 1.00 -23.22
C GLN A 234 -28.69 0.37 -22.56
N ILE A 235 -28.32 0.82 -21.36
CA ILE A 235 -27.22 0.23 -20.60
C ILE A 235 -27.62 -1.22 -20.23
N ARG A 236 -26.66 -2.15 -20.28
CA ARG A 236 -26.84 -3.56 -19.91
C ARG A 236 -25.86 -3.93 -18.79
N TYR A 237 -26.33 -4.64 -17.77
CA TYR A 237 -25.49 -5.18 -16.69
C TYR A 237 -25.21 -6.66 -16.92
N LEU A 238 -23.99 -7.11 -16.64
CA LEU A 238 -23.63 -8.53 -16.65
C LEU A 238 -24.37 -9.27 -15.54
N THR A 239 -25.00 -10.39 -15.87
CA THR A 239 -25.80 -11.21 -14.95
C THR A 239 -24.97 -12.13 -14.07
N ASP A 240 -23.71 -12.41 -14.42
CA ASP A 240 -22.87 -13.36 -13.68
C ASP A 240 -22.07 -12.72 -12.53
N THR A 241 -22.19 -13.33 -11.36
CA THR A 241 -21.40 -13.03 -10.17
C THR A 241 -20.17 -13.95 -10.12
N LEU A 242 -19.05 -13.49 -10.67
CA LEU A 242 -17.78 -14.22 -10.58
C LEU A 242 -17.27 -14.26 -9.13
N TYR A 243 -17.53 -15.40 -8.47
CA TYR A 243 -17.07 -15.74 -7.13
C TYR A 243 -15.55 -16.03 -7.15
N ILE A 244 -14.73 -14.97 -7.15
CA ILE A 244 -13.27 -15.11 -7.05
C ILE A 244 -12.89 -15.35 -5.58
N SER A 245 -12.76 -16.61 -5.21
CA SER A 245 -12.23 -17.08 -3.93
C SER A 245 -10.79 -16.59 -3.74
N THR A 246 -10.65 -15.49 -3.01
CA THR A 246 -9.35 -14.93 -2.64
C THR A 246 -8.77 -15.77 -1.49
N LEU A 247 -8.05 -16.83 -1.84
CA LEU A 247 -7.19 -17.60 -0.93
C LEU A 247 -5.97 -16.75 -0.56
N MET A 248 -6.19 -15.73 0.28
CA MET A 248 -5.24 -15.02 1.15
C MET A 248 -6.03 -14.01 2.01
N ALA A 249 -7.14 -14.44 2.63
CA ALA A 249 -7.78 -13.65 3.67
C ALA A 249 -6.91 -13.71 4.95
N PRO A 250 -6.41 -12.59 5.48
CA PRO A 250 -5.65 -12.57 6.72
C PRO A 250 -6.62 -12.65 7.90
N ALA A 251 -7.15 -13.83 8.19
CA ALA A 251 -8.04 -14.04 9.32
C ALA A 251 -7.48 -15.09 10.30
N ARG A 252 -7.05 -14.58 11.45
CA ARG A 252 -6.99 -15.21 12.78
C ARG A 252 -5.95 -16.33 12.99
N ASN A 253 -4.86 -15.94 13.67
CA ASN A 253 -4.02 -16.68 14.65
C ASN A 253 -3.40 -18.06 14.32
N ILE A 254 -3.98 -18.89 13.44
CA ILE A 254 -3.51 -20.27 13.18
C ILE A 254 -2.39 -20.29 12.13
N VAL A 255 -2.33 -19.29 11.25
CA VAL A 255 -1.42 -19.25 10.08
C VAL A 255 0.01 -18.76 10.42
N LYS A 256 0.33 -18.42 11.67
CA LYS A 256 1.64 -17.80 11.99
C LYS A 256 2.74 -18.78 12.41
N ARG A 257 2.44 -19.86 13.16
CA ARG A 257 3.48 -20.77 13.67
C ARG A 257 4.10 -21.67 12.59
N ARG A 258 3.26 -22.22 11.70
CA ARG A 258 3.70 -23.10 10.61
C ARG A 258 4.53 -22.34 9.58
N THR A 259 4.11 -21.12 9.25
CA THR A 259 4.77 -20.26 8.26
C THR A 259 6.20 -19.92 8.64
N PHE A 260 6.45 -19.58 9.91
CA PHE A 260 7.82 -19.26 10.37
C PHE A 260 8.72 -20.50 10.41
N PHE A 261 8.16 -21.66 10.77
CA PHE A 261 8.87 -22.94 10.69
C PHE A 261 9.23 -23.27 9.24
N LEU A 262 8.27 -23.20 8.31
CA LEU A 262 8.51 -23.47 6.90
C LEU A 262 9.54 -22.51 6.29
N HIS A 263 9.49 -21.23 6.67
CA HIS A 263 10.49 -20.25 6.26
C HIS A 263 11.90 -20.66 6.68
N ASN A 264 12.08 -21.08 7.94
CA ASN A 264 13.35 -21.59 8.44
C ASN A 264 13.77 -22.88 7.71
N PHE A 265 12.87 -23.88 7.66
CA PHE A 265 13.10 -25.18 7.04
C PHE A 265 13.55 -25.04 5.57
N PHE A 266 12.82 -24.28 4.76
CA PHE A 266 13.15 -24.11 3.35
C PHE A 266 14.39 -23.25 3.11
N THR A 267 14.74 -22.34 4.03
CA THR A 267 16.02 -21.59 3.93
C THR A 267 17.20 -22.55 3.85
N PHE A 268 17.26 -23.51 4.77
CA PHE A 268 18.35 -24.50 4.81
C PHE A 268 18.18 -25.59 3.77
N LYS A 269 16.95 -26.04 3.50
CA LYS A 269 16.70 -27.06 2.47
C LYS A 269 17.13 -26.59 1.07
N LEU A 270 17.05 -25.28 0.80
CA LEU A 270 17.51 -24.67 -0.45
C LEU A 270 18.99 -24.27 -0.44
N GLY A 271 19.74 -24.56 0.64
CA GLY A 271 21.15 -24.21 0.75
C GLY A 271 21.43 -22.70 0.90
N LEU A 272 20.43 -21.91 1.35
CA LEU A 272 20.64 -20.49 1.61
C LEU A 272 21.37 -20.30 2.95
N GLU A 273 22.39 -19.45 2.97
CA GLU A 273 23.15 -19.14 4.19
C GLU A 273 22.25 -18.48 5.25
N TYR A 274 21.38 -17.57 4.82
CA TYR A 274 20.36 -16.95 5.67
C TYR A 274 19.23 -16.41 4.81
N SER A 275 18.10 -16.14 5.44
CA SER A 275 16.99 -15.41 4.84
C SER A 275 16.35 -14.46 5.84
N THR A 276 15.71 -13.40 5.33
CA THR A 276 14.98 -12.44 6.16
C THR A 276 13.60 -12.18 5.60
N TRP A 277 12.59 -12.17 6.46
CA TRP A 277 11.21 -11.81 6.12
C TRP A 277 10.82 -10.56 6.90
N SER A 278 10.49 -9.46 6.21
CA SER A 278 10.08 -8.19 6.82
C SER A 278 8.57 -7.93 6.67
N PHE A 279 7.96 -7.32 7.68
CA PHE A 279 6.56 -6.89 7.70
C PHE A 279 6.47 -5.36 7.70
N THR A 280 5.53 -4.81 6.94
CA THR A 280 5.22 -3.38 6.90
C THR A 280 4.10 -3.07 7.90
N GLU A 281 4.41 -2.28 8.93
CA GLU A 281 3.52 -1.84 10.02
C GLU A 281 2.77 -2.94 10.80
N SER A 282 3.12 -3.10 12.07
CA SER A 282 2.37 -3.89 13.04
C SER A 282 0.94 -3.36 13.23
N GLY A 283 -0.04 -3.92 12.52
CA GLY A 283 -1.47 -3.66 12.79
C GLY A 283 -2.37 -3.68 11.57
N HIS A 284 -1.84 -3.47 10.38
CA HIS A 284 -2.59 -3.62 9.14
C HIS A 284 -2.01 -4.82 8.41
N GLY A 285 -2.77 -5.91 8.31
CA GLY A 285 -2.39 -7.12 7.56
C GLY A 285 -2.32 -6.89 6.04
N LYS A 286 -1.81 -5.74 5.61
CA LYS A 286 -1.60 -5.30 4.24
C LYS A 286 -0.09 -5.28 4.00
N SER A 287 0.41 -6.42 3.58
CA SER A 287 1.76 -6.65 3.10
C SER A 287 1.92 -6.27 1.62
N VAL A 288 3.16 -6.30 1.12
CA VAL A 288 3.45 -6.21 -0.33
C VAL A 288 2.69 -7.28 -1.12
N ALA A 289 2.45 -8.45 -0.52
CA ALA A 289 1.69 -9.52 -1.14
C ALA A 289 0.24 -9.10 -1.44
N ASP A 290 -0.38 -8.27 -0.60
CA ASP A 290 -1.74 -7.75 -0.84
C ASP A 290 -1.78 -6.78 -2.03
N GLY A 291 -0.73 -5.99 -2.21
CA GLY A 291 -0.57 -5.13 -3.39
C GLY A 291 -0.43 -5.93 -4.67
N ILE A 292 0.38 -6.99 -4.64
CA ILE A 292 0.55 -7.94 -5.76
C ILE A 292 -0.77 -8.68 -6.02
N GLY A 293 -1.42 -9.20 -4.97
CA GLY A 293 -2.71 -9.90 -5.07
C GLY A 293 -3.79 -9.01 -5.66
N GLY A 294 -3.87 -7.75 -5.25
CA GLY A 294 -4.79 -6.78 -5.85
C GLY A 294 -4.47 -6.49 -7.32
N ALA A 295 -3.19 -6.49 -7.73
CA ALA A 295 -2.82 -6.32 -9.13
C ALA A 295 -3.16 -7.55 -9.98
N VAL A 296 -2.90 -8.75 -9.46
CA VAL A 296 -3.26 -10.03 -10.07
C VAL A 296 -4.78 -10.11 -10.26
N LYS A 297 -5.56 -9.83 -9.21
CA LYS A 297 -7.03 -9.83 -9.27
C LYS A 297 -7.52 -8.87 -10.35
N ARG A 298 -7.07 -7.62 -10.35
CA ARG A 298 -7.47 -6.63 -11.37
C ARG A 298 -7.09 -7.05 -12.79
N SER A 299 -5.98 -7.77 -12.97
CA SER A 299 -5.58 -8.27 -14.29
C SER A 299 -6.51 -9.39 -14.76
N LEU A 300 -6.86 -10.33 -13.88
CA LEU A 300 -7.86 -11.37 -14.18
C LEU A 300 -9.23 -10.76 -14.45
N ASP A 301 -9.72 -9.88 -13.55
CA ASP A 301 -10.98 -9.15 -13.74
C ASP A 301 -11.02 -8.44 -15.10
N LYS A 302 -9.88 -7.87 -15.54
CA LYS A 302 -9.74 -7.24 -16.86
C LYS A 302 -9.79 -8.24 -18.01
N GLN A 303 -9.20 -9.44 -17.89
CA GLN A 303 -9.32 -10.46 -18.93
C GLN A 303 -10.76 -10.94 -19.05
N VAL A 304 -11.45 -11.14 -17.92
CA VAL A 304 -12.86 -11.55 -17.92
C VAL A 304 -13.75 -10.45 -18.49
N ALA A 305 -13.49 -9.19 -18.15
CA ALA A 305 -14.16 -8.04 -18.76
C ALA A 305 -13.89 -7.87 -20.27
N TYR A 306 -12.90 -8.58 -20.83
CA TYR A 306 -12.68 -8.68 -22.29
C TYR A 306 -13.28 -9.95 -22.91
N GLY A 307 -14.19 -10.62 -22.19
CA GLY A 307 -14.89 -11.81 -22.69
C GLY A 307 -14.08 -13.10 -22.63
N LYS A 308 -12.93 -13.12 -21.94
CA LYS A 308 -12.19 -14.37 -21.71
C LYS A 308 -12.73 -15.08 -20.48
N ASP A 309 -13.26 -16.28 -20.67
CA ASP A 309 -13.62 -17.15 -19.57
C ASP A 309 -12.37 -17.77 -18.92
N ILE A 310 -12.41 -17.94 -17.59
CA ILE A 310 -11.32 -18.48 -16.78
C ILE A 310 -11.89 -19.61 -15.92
N SER A 311 -11.93 -20.81 -16.48
CA SER A 311 -12.58 -21.98 -15.87
C SER A 311 -11.75 -22.65 -14.77
N ASN A 312 -10.42 -22.47 -14.78
CA ASN A 312 -9.53 -23.11 -13.83
C ASN A 312 -8.26 -22.29 -13.54
N GLY A 313 -7.51 -22.70 -12.52
CA GLY A 313 -6.31 -21.98 -12.07
C GLY A 313 -5.14 -22.05 -13.05
N GLU A 314 -5.06 -23.08 -13.90
CA GLU A 314 -4.01 -23.22 -14.91
C GLU A 314 -4.18 -22.15 -16.01
N GLN A 315 -5.41 -21.98 -16.50
CA GLN A 315 -5.78 -20.90 -17.42
C GLN A 315 -5.52 -19.52 -16.81
N ALA A 316 -5.83 -19.34 -15.52
CA ALA A 316 -5.53 -18.10 -14.82
C ALA A 316 -4.01 -17.80 -14.80
N VAL A 317 -3.17 -18.80 -14.52
CA VAL A 317 -1.71 -18.66 -14.51
C VAL A 317 -1.15 -18.39 -15.89
N GLU A 318 -1.67 -19.04 -16.93
CA GLU A 318 -1.29 -18.78 -18.32
C GLU A 318 -1.62 -17.34 -18.73
N LEU A 319 -2.85 -16.88 -18.46
CA LEU A 319 -3.29 -15.52 -18.76
C LEU A 319 -2.47 -14.47 -18.01
N LEU A 320 -2.15 -14.72 -16.73
CA LEU A 320 -1.32 -13.83 -15.93
C LEU A 320 0.12 -13.79 -16.42
N SER A 321 0.68 -14.93 -16.83
CA SER A 321 2.04 -15.00 -17.39
C SER A 321 2.15 -14.21 -18.69
N ASN A 322 1.08 -14.21 -19.50
CA ASN A 322 1.01 -13.46 -20.75
C ASN A 322 0.77 -11.95 -20.54
N SER A 323 -0.04 -11.57 -19.54
CA SER A 323 -0.44 -10.18 -19.30
C SER A 323 0.49 -9.41 -18.35
N MET A 324 1.10 -10.07 -17.35
CA MET A 324 1.87 -9.46 -16.28
C MET A 324 3.34 -9.91 -16.29
N LYS A 325 4.14 -9.32 -17.19
CA LYS A 325 5.58 -9.64 -17.31
C LYS A 325 6.42 -9.36 -16.05
N SER A 326 5.93 -8.53 -15.13
CA SER A 326 6.61 -8.18 -13.89
C SER A 326 6.33 -9.13 -12.72
N VAL A 327 5.35 -10.03 -12.84
CA VAL A 327 4.93 -10.94 -11.76
C VAL A 327 4.97 -12.38 -12.29
N LYS A 328 5.75 -13.23 -11.63
CA LYS A 328 5.80 -14.66 -11.96
C LYS A 328 4.71 -15.38 -11.17
N CYS A 329 3.72 -15.92 -11.87
CA CYS A 329 2.67 -16.76 -11.29
C CYS A 329 3.09 -18.23 -11.36
N LEU A 330 2.82 -18.98 -10.29
CA LEU A 330 3.06 -20.42 -10.21
C LEU A 330 1.75 -21.10 -9.84
N TYR A 331 1.41 -22.16 -10.56
CA TYR A 331 0.28 -23.02 -10.21
C TYR A 331 0.74 -24.03 -9.16
N VAL A 332 -0.03 -24.20 -8.08
CA VAL A 332 0.28 -25.13 -6.99
C VAL A 332 -0.84 -26.16 -6.93
N ILE A 333 -0.48 -27.43 -7.09
CA ILE A 333 -1.42 -28.56 -7.09
C ILE A 333 -1.73 -28.97 -5.65
N ASN A 334 -2.94 -29.49 -5.39
CA ASN A 334 -3.35 -29.92 -4.05
C ASN A 334 -2.41 -30.97 -3.44
N SER A 335 -1.86 -31.88 -4.25
CA SER A 335 -0.88 -32.87 -3.80
C SER A 335 0.37 -32.22 -3.19
N ASP A 336 0.82 -31.09 -3.73
CA ASP A 336 1.98 -30.37 -3.22
C ASP A 336 1.68 -29.71 -1.88
N ILE A 337 0.46 -29.20 -1.71
CA ILE A 337 -0.01 -28.63 -0.44
C ILE A 337 -0.03 -29.71 0.65
N GLU A 338 -0.55 -30.90 0.33
CA GLU A 338 -0.55 -32.05 1.25
C GLU A 338 0.87 -32.52 1.60
N ASN A 339 1.76 -32.56 0.61
CA ASN A 339 3.16 -32.94 0.82
C ASN A 339 3.87 -31.94 1.75
N VAL A 340 3.65 -30.63 1.56
CA VAL A 340 4.19 -29.59 2.44
C VAL A 340 3.56 -29.66 3.84
N ALA A 341 2.26 -29.96 3.95
CA ALA A 341 1.60 -30.12 5.24
C ALA A 341 2.20 -31.25 6.09
N LYS A 342 2.62 -32.35 5.45
CA LYS A 342 3.31 -33.48 6.11
C LYS A 342 4.69 -33.10 6.67
N LEU A 343 5.35 -32.09 6.10
CA LEU A 343 6.65 -31.60 6.59
C LEU A 343 6.56 -30.80 7.89
N VAL A 344 5.36 -30.34 8.26
CA VAL A 344 5.15 -29.47 9.42
C VAL A 344 4.90 -30.31 10.68
N PRO A 345 5.74 -30.22 11.73
CA PRO A 345 5.50 -30.92 12.99
C PRO A 345 4.18 -30.49 13.65
N SER A 346 3.48 -31.44 14.27
CA SER A 346 2.23 -31.18 14.99
C SER A 346 2.45 -30.40 16.30
N ASP A 347 3.65 -30.51 16.89
CA ASP A 347 4.04 -29.96 18.21
C ASP A 347 4.85 -28.65 18.13
N LEU A 348 4.53 -27.77 17.17
CA LEU A 348 5.21 -26.47 17.05
C LEU A 348 4.82 -25.49 18.17
N THR A 349 5.83 -25.00 18.89
CA THR A 349 5.73 -23.90 19.86
C THR A 349 5.36 -22.59 19.14
N PRO A 350 4.24 -21.94 19.52
CA PRO A 350 3.84 -20.68 18.90
C PRO A 350 4.78 -19.55 19.32
N LEU A 351 5.20 -18.73 18.35
CA LEU A 351 5.96 -17.52 18.62
C LEU A 351 5.05 -16.48 19.28
N THR A 352 5.32 -16.09 20.52
CA THR A 352 4.52 -15.08 21.23
C THR A 352 4.78 -13.67 20.69
N GLY A 353 3.78 -12.79 20.75
CA GLY A 353 3.97 -11.38 20.38
C GLY A 353 4.13 -11.13 18.88
N THR A 354 3.63 -12.04 18.02
CA THR A 354 3.76 -11.90 16.54
C THR A 354 3.30 -10.57 15.98
N MET A 355 2.41 -9.85 16.66
CA MET A 355 1.93 -8.55 16.21
C MET A 355 2.93 -7.42 16.41
N GLN A 356 3.96 -7.62 17.23
CA GLN A 356 5.03 -6.64 17.43
C GLN A 356 6.23 -6.90 16.52
N ILE A 357 6.26 -8.03 15.80
CA ILE A 357 7.39 -8.47 15.00
C ILE A 357 7.35 -7.80 13.63
N HIS A 358 8.43 -7.13 13.27
CA HIS A 358 8.59 -6.49 11.96
C HIS A 358 9.63 -7.16 11.07
N GLN A 359 10.46 -8.04 11.63
CA GLN A 359 11.44 -8.79 10.86
C GLN A 359 11.74 -10.13 11.54
N ILE A 360 11.76 -11.18 10.73
CA ILE A 360 12.17 -12.54 11.08
C ILE A 360 13.39 -12.89 10.25
N ILE A 361 14.32 -13.64 10.85
CA ILE A 361 15.60 -13.99 10.28
C ILE A 361 15.82 -15.48 10.54
N ALA A 362 16.07 -16.24 9.48
CA ALA A 362 16.50 -17.63 9.57
C ALA A 362 17.99 -17.68 9.21
N ASN A 363 18.83 -17.93 10.21
CA ASN A 363 20.29 -18.04 10.07
C ASN A 363 20.84 -19.34 10.68
N SER A 364 20.02 -20.12 11.39
CA SER A 364 20.38 -21.46 11.83
C SER A 364 19.17 -22.42 11.75
N PRO A 365 19.37 -23.69 11.36
CA PRO A 365 18.28 -24.67 11.29
C PRO A 365 17.58 -24.84 12.64
N GLY A 366 16.24 -24.83 12.64
CA GLY A 366 15.43 -24.95 13.85
C GLY A 366 15.39 -23.70 14.73
N ILE A 367 16.14 -22.64 14.40
CA ILE A 367 16.21 -21.40 15.19
C ILE A 367 15.84 -20.21 14.31
N ILE A 368 14.85 -19.43 14.73
CA ILE A 368 14.53 -18.15 14.11
C ILE A 368 14.88 -17.01 15.06
N GLN A 369 15.41 -15.94 14.49
CA GLN A 369 15.60 -14.68 15.18
C GLN A 369 14.55 -13.68 14.73
N TYR A 370 14.10 -12.79 15.61
CA TYR A 370 13.07 -11.82 15.30
C TYR A 370 13.26 -10.51 16.08
N ARG A 371 12.73 -9.42 15.55
CA ARG A 371 12.87 -8.09 16.17
C ARG A 371 11.62 -7.22 15.96
N SER A 372 11.48 -6.21 16.80
CA SER A 372 10.33 -5.31 16.80
C SER A 372 10.38 -4.20 15.75
N LEU A 373 11.52 -3.97 15.10
CA LEU A 373 11.68 -3.02 14.00
C LEU A 373 12.66 -3.60 12.98
N SER A 374 12.33 -3.55 11.68
CA SER A 374 13.21 -4.06 10.63
C SER A 374 14.51 -3.24 10.56
N CYS A 375 15.69 -3.89 10.51
CA CYS A 375 16.94 -3.26 10.08
C CYS A 375 17.38 -3.84 8.75
N PHE A 376 17.98 -2.99 7.92
CA PHE A 376 18.70 -3.38 6.70
C PHE A 376 20.15 -2.91 6.72
N CYS A 377 20.65 -2.61 7.92
CA CYS A 377 22.03 -2.26 8.19
C CYS A 377 22.93 -3.51 8.15
N GLY A 378 24.24 -3.28 8.08
CA GLY A 378 25.26 -4.34 8.02
C GLY A 378 25.60 -4.77 6.59
N LEU A 379 26.69 -5.54 6.45
CA LEU A 379 27.13 -6.11 5.17
C LEU A 379 26.13 -7.15 4.65
N LYS A 380 25.61 -7.98 5.56
CA LYS A 380 24.55 -8.94 5.31
C LYS A 380 23.22 -8.29 5.69
N ARG A 381 22.62 -7.53 4.77
CA ARG A 381 21.44 -6.67 5.00
C ARG A 381 20.41 -7.29 5.95
N GLY A 382 20.38 -6.81 7.20
CA GLY A 382 19.43 -7.25 8.23
C GLY A 382 19.92 -8.31 9.20
N LEU A 383 21.12 -8.86 9.02
CA LEU A 383 21.82 -9.68 10.01
C LEU A 383 22.68 -8.78 10.91
N CYS A 384 22.05 -8.19 11.91
CA CYS A 384 22.66 -7.26 12.87
C CYS A 384 21.91 -7.24 14.21
N ASP A 385 22.51 -6.71 15.27
CA ASP A 385 21.90 -6.69 16.62
C ASP A 385 20.98 -5.48 16.87
N CYS A 386 20.71 -4.66 15.84
CA CYS A 386 19.86 -3.48 15.97
C CYS A 386 18.43 -3.84 16.42
N PHE A 387 17.83 -2.98 17.24
CA PHE A 387 16.42 -3.08 17.67
C PHE A 387 16.06 -4.33 18.50
N GLY A 388 17.03 -4.91 19.22
CA GLY A 388 16.76 -5.98 20.21
C GLY A 388 16.36 -7.28 19.53
N LEU A 389 17.35 -7.98 18.99
CA LEU A 389 17.18 -9.28 18.33
C LEU A 389 16.84 -10.36 19.37
N ASN A 390 15.64 -10.93 19.25
CA ASN A 390 15.19 -12.06 20.06
C ASN A 390 15.36 -13.37 19.28
N THR A 391 15.40 -14.49 19.99
CA THR A 391 15.58 -15.82 19.39
C THR A 391 14.46 -16.75 19.84
N HIS A 392 13.96 -17.58 18.93
CA HIS A 392 12.96 -18.62 19.18
C HIS A 392 13.43 -19.93 18.55
N THR A 393 13.38 -21.01 19.33
CA THR A 393 13.84 -22.34 18.91
C THR A 393 12.64 -23.27 18.73
N TYR A 394 12.59 -23.98 17.61
CA TYR A 394 11.63 -25.04 17.34
C TYR A 394 12.15 -26.37 17.89
N GLY A 395 11.35 -27.04 18.71
CA GLY A 395 11.70 -28.33 19.31
C GLY A 395 11.36 -28.39 20.79
N LYS A 396 11.13 -29.60 21.30
CA LYS A 396 10.79 -29.84 22.70
C LYS A 396 11.91 -29.27 23.56
N SER A 397 11.54 -28.39 24.50
CA SER A 397 12.37 -28.24 25.69
C SER A 397 12.47 -29.64 26.30
N THR A 398 13.60 -30.33 26.10
CA THR A 398 14.03 -31.30 27.11
C THR A 398 13.89 -30.55 28.41
N LYS A 399 12.97 -31.01 29.29
CA LYS A 399 12.77 -30.44 30.61
C LYS A 399 14.15 -30.10 31.14
N LYS A 400 14.39 -28.85 31.50
CA LYS A 400 15.61 -28.46 32.22
C LYS A 400 15.68 -29.35 33.45
N THR A 401 16.42 -30.45 33.38
CA THR A 401 17.04 -31.02 34.56
C THR A 401 17.96 -29.91 35.06
N GLU A 402 17.65 -29.39 36.23
CA GLU A 402 18.47 -28.40 36.91
C GLU A 402 19.85 -29.00 37.15
N LEU A 403 20.78 -28.81 36.20
CA LEU A 403 22.18 -29.10 36.43
C LEU A 403 22.79 -27.89 37.14
N ASN A 404 23.06 -28.09 38.43
CA ASN A 404 23.76 -27.16 39.29
C ASN A 404 25.09 -26.72 38.67
N ARG A 405 25.35 -25.41 38.81
CA ARG A 405 26.58 -24.73 38.41
C ARG A 405 27.78 -25.30 39.17
N SER A 406 28.78 -25.80 38.44
CA SER A 406 30.19 -25.60 38.77
C SER A 406 30.96 -25.25 37.49
N ASN A 407 31.95 -24.38 37.65
CA ASN A 407 32.59 -23.55 36.62
C ASN A 407 33.71 -24.30 35.85
N PRO A 408 34.37 -23.68 34.84
CA PRO A 408 34.60 -24.31 33.54
C PRO A 408 36.06 -24.69 33.27
N SER A 409 36.24 -25.62 32.34
CA SER A 409 37.38 -25.67 31.41
C SER A 409 37.17 -26.86 30.47
N ASN A 410 36.74 -26.61 29.22
CA ASN A 410 37.31 -27.27 28.04
C ASN A 410 36.61 -26.77 26.77
N LYS A 411 37.42 -26.36 25.79
CA LYS A 411 37.00 -26.11 24.41
C LYS A 411 36.54 -27.43 23.81
N VAL A 412 35.26 -27.55 23.53
CA VAL A 412 34.72 -28.64 22.69
C VAL A 412 34.10 -28.01 21.45
N THR A 413 34.70 -28.31 20.32
CA THR A 413 34.20 -28.05 18.96
C THR A 413 32.95 -28.89 18.76
N VAL A 414 31.77 -28.27 18.62
CA VAL A 414 30.54 -28.98 18.28
C VAL A 414 30.41 -28.97 16.76
N THR A 415 30.78 -30.08 16.14
CA THR A 415 30.33 -30.45 14.79
C THR A 415 28.91 -30.98 14.90
N ALA A 416 27.94 -30.25 14.33
CA ALA A 416 26.57 -30.75 14.21
C ALA A 416 26.50 -31.70 13.02
N GLU A 417 26.59 -33.01 13.28
CA GLU A 417 26.22 -34.03 12.30
C GLU A 417 24.69 -34.08 12.18
N ILE A 418 24.20 -33.73 11.01
CA ILE A 418 22.80 -33.94 10.62
C ILE A 418 22.69 -35.41 10.25
N HIS A 419 22.01 -36.21 11.09
CA HIS A 419 21.62 -37.57 10.72
C HIS A 419 20.68 -37.51 9.51
N GLU A 420 21.19 -37.93 8.35
CA GLU A 420 20.36 -38.31 7.21
C GLU A 420 19.59 -39.58 7.60
N VAL A 421 18.26 -39.48 7.65
CA VAL A 421 17.38 -40.65 7.83
C VAL A 421 17.25 -41.34 6.47
N PRO A 422 17.65 -42.62 6.32
CA PRO A 422 17.42 -43.36 5.10
C PRO A 422 15.95 -43.74 4.98
N ILE A 423 15.29 -43.27 3.92
CA ILE A 423 13.94 -43.70 3.56
C ILE A 423 14.06 -45.06 2.86
N SER A 424 13.90 -46.12 3.63
CA SER A 424 13.60 -47.46 3.12
C SER A 424 13.09 -48.30 4.28
N GLN A 425 11.77 -48.48 4.36
CA GLN A 425 11.16 -49.77 4.70
C GLN A 425 9.64 -49.70 4.55
N LYS A 426 9.13 -50.65 3.78
CA LYS A 426 7.71 -50.94 3.57
C LYS A 426 7.07 -51.32 4.91
N THR A 427 6.10 -50.54 5.37
CA THR A 427 5.13 -50.98 6.39
C THR A 427 3.76 -51.10 5.74
N LYS A 428 3.18 -52.30 5.86
CA LYS A 428 1.80 -52.61 5.49
C LYS A 428 0.86 -51.79 6.35
N ILE A 429 0.05 -50.95 5.73
CA ILE A 429 -0.97 -50.13 6.39
C ILE A 429 -2.28 -50.93 6.41
N ALA A 430 -2.77 -51.21 7.62
CA ALA A 430 -4.14 -51.60 7.87
C ALA A 430 -5.04 -50.36 7.76
N THR A 431 -6.08 -50.43 6.94
CA THR A 431 -7.05 -49.36 6.72
C THR A 431 -8.13 -49.39 7.81
N CYS A 432 -8.32 -48.27 8.51
CA CYS A 432 -9.36 -48.06 9.52
C CYS A 432 -10.49 -47.21 8.92
N SER A 433 -11.72 -47.74 8.85
CA SER A 433 -12.89 -47.13 8.20
C SER A 433 -13.87 -46.50 9.21
N SER A 434 -13.39 -45.66 10.13
CA SER A 434 -14.21 -45.10 11.21
C SER A 434 -14.64 -43.63 11.03
N THR A 435 -14.53 -43.05 9.82
CA THR A 435 -14.77 -41.61 9.61
C THR A 435 -16.06 -41.25 8.89
N GLN A 436 -16.82 -42.21 8.37
CA GLN A 436 -17.94 -41.92 7.47
C GLN A 436 -19.29 -41.75 8.20
N LYS A 437 -19.46 -42.31 9.41
CA LYS A 437 -20.68 -42.15 10.23
C LYS A 437 -20.80 -40.82 10.98
N TYR A 438 -19.76 -39.98 10.96
CA TYR A 438 -19.76 -38.69 11.66
C TYR A 438 -20.28 -37.53 10.79
N PHE A 439 -20.43 -37.74 9.49
CA PHE A 439 -20.87 -36.70 8.54
C PHE A 439 -22.40 -36.61 8.41
N GLU A 440 -23.11 -37.74 8.40
CA GLU A 440 -24.58 -37.75 8.21
C GLU A 440 -25.38 -37.25 9.42
N GLN A 441 -24.78 -37.18 10.63
CA GLN A 441 -25.47 -36.67 11.83
C GLN A 441 -25.24 -35.16 12.09
N ASN A 442 -24.46 -34.48 11.25
CA ASN A 442 -24.13 -33.05 11.44
C ASN A 442 -24.69 -32.14 10.32
N GLU A 443 -25.29 -32.68 9.26
CA GLU A 443 -25.90 -31.86 8.20
C GLU A 443 -27.16 -31.14 8.71
N ASP A 444 -28.02 -31.82 9.49
CA ASP A 444 -29.23 -31.22 10.08
C ASP A 444 -28.95 -30.06 11.05
N ILE A 445 -27.80 -30.09 11.74
CA ILE A 445 -27.40 -29.03 12.70
C ILE A 445 -26.87 -27.81 11.95
N ILE A 446 -26.22 -28.01 10.80
CA ILE A 446 -25.67 -26.92 9.98
C ILE A 446 -26.81 -26.19 9.25
N GLU A 447 -27.83 -26.91 8.77
CA GLU A 447 -28.98 -26.32 8.08
C GLU A 447 -29.83 -25.43 9.01
N LEU A 448 -30.07 -25.87 10.26
CA LEU A 448 -30.78 -25.09 11.28
C LEU A 448 -30.03 -23.84 11.79
N ASP A 449 -28.70 -23.79 11.65
CA ASP A 449 -27.91 -22.61 11.98
C ASP A 449 -27.85 -21.61 10.81
N ILE A 450 -27.93 -22.09 9.56
CA ILE A 450 -28.02 -21.23 8.36
C ILE A 450 -29.35 -20.47 8.33
N GLU A 451 -30.48 -21.15 8.55
CA GLU A 451 -31.81 -20.52 8.56
C GLU A 451 -31.94 -19.44 9.66
N ARG A 452 -31.32 -19.68 10.82
CA ARG A 452 -31.31 -18.74 11.95
C ARG A 452 -30.52 -17.47 11.63
N ASP A 453 -29.44 -17.59 10.86
CA ASP A 453 -28.60 -16.47 10.47
C ASP A 453 -29.18 -15.69 9.27
N GLU A 454 -29.92 -16.34 8.37
CA GLU A 454 -30.69 -15.66 7.32
C GLU A 454 -31.82 -14.79 7.89
N GLY A 455 -32.52 -15.26 8.92
CA GLY A 455 -33.56 -14.48 9.60
C GLY A 455 -33.01 -13.18 10.23
N LYS A 456 -31.85 -13.27 10.90
CA LYS A 456 -31.18 -12.08 11.47
C LYS A 456 -30.68 -11.12 10.41
N TYR A 457 -30.24 -11.63 9.26
CA TYR A 457 -29.77 -10.80 8.16
C TYR A 457 -30.92 -9.99 7.53
N LYS A 458 -32.10 -10.59 7.36
CA LYS A 458 -33.30 -9.88 6.88
C LYS A 458 -33.76 -8.81 7.87
N GLU A 459 -33.77 -9.10 9.16
CA GLU A 459 -34.15 -8.12 10.20
C GLU A 459 -33.19 -6.92 10.26
N GLU A 460 -31.88 -7.15 10.02
CA GLU A 460 -30.89 -6.07 9.92
C GLU A 460 -31.06 -5.23 8.64
N GLN A 461 -31.45 -5.86 7.51
CA GLN A 461 -31.74 -5.14 6.26
C GLN A 461 -32.96 -4.22 6.40
N GLU A 462 -34.05 -4.71 7.00
CA GLU A 462 -35.26 -3.90 7.25
C GLU A 462 -34.94 -2.69 8.15
N ARG A 463 -34.14 -2.87 9.22
CA ARG A 463 -33.70 -1.74 10.07
C ARG A 463 -32.86 -0.71 9.33
N VAL A 464 -32.03 -1.13 8.37
CA VAL A 464 -31.23 -0.21 7.56
C VAL A 464 -32.11 0.59 6.61
N GLU A 465 -33.14 -0.02 6.03
CA GLU A 465 -34.12 0.68 5.19
C GLU A 465 -34.92 1.70 6.00
N GLU A 466 -35.41 1.35 7.20
CA GLU A 466 -36.10 2.29 8.09
C GLU A 466 -35.24 3.51 8.47
N ILE A 467 -33.95 3.29 8.76
CA ILE A 467 -33.02 4.38 9.08
C ILE A 467 -32.79 5.29 7.86
N ASN A 468 -32.68 4.72 6.66
CA ASN A 468 -32.49 5.49 5.44
C ASN A 468 -33.71 6.35 5.12
N ASP A 469 -34.92 5.80 5.28
CA ASP A 469 -36.18 6.55 5.09
C ASP A 469 -36.34 7.68 6.10
N ALA A 470 -35.99 7.44 7.37
CA ALA A 470 -35.98 8.49 8.40
C ALA A 470 -34.95 9.60 8.08
N THR A 471 -33.80 9.22 7.51
CA THR A 471 -32.75 10.17 7.10
C THR A 471 -33.16 10.97 5.85
N PHE A 472 -33.96 10.39 4.96
CA PHE A 472 -34.48 11.07 3.78
C PHE A 472 -35.52 12.12 4.18
N LYS A 473 -36.50 11.74 5.03
CA LYS A 473 -37.53 12.65 5.54
C LYS A 473 -36.94 13.87 6.27
N THR A 474 -35.93 13.66 7.10
CA THR A 474 -35.27 14.76 7.83
C THR A 474 -34.53 15.74 6.93
N LYS A 475 -33.94 15.26 5.81
CA LYS A 475 -33.30 16.14 4.82
C LYS A 475 -34.31 16.94 3.99
N GLU A 476 -35.47 16.34 3.71
CA GLU A 476 -36.56 17.02 3.00
C GLU A 476 -37.19 18.11 3.86
N GLU A 477 -37.40 17.85 5.15
CA GLU A 477 -37.83 18.86 6.13
C GLU A 477 -36.80 20.00 6.30
N GLU A 478 -35.49 19.69 6.30
CA GLU A 478 -34.43 20.70 6.38
C GLU A 478 -34.34 21.55 5.10
N LYS A 479 -34.60 20.95 3.94
CA LYS A 479 -34.68 21.65 2.65
C LYS A 479 -35.88 22.60 2.63
N ASN A 480 -37.07 22.14 3.04
CA ASN A 480 -38.27 22.97 3.07
C ASN A 480 -38.11 24.15 4.05
N ARG A 481 -37.45 23.95 5.19
CA ARG A 481 -37.11 25.04 6.12
C ARG A 481 -36.15 26.08 5.54
N LEU A 482 -35.23 25.66 4.66
CA LEU A 482 -34.30 26.58 4.00
C LEU A 482 -34.99 27.39 2.89
N GLU A 483 -35.97 26.80 2.21
CA GLU A 483 -36.80 27.50 1.22
C GLU A 483 -37.71 28.54 1.90
N GLU A 484 -38.35 28.21 3.04
CA GLU A 484 -39.14 29.18 3.82
C GLU A 484 -38.34 30.36 4.37
N VAL A 485 -37.03 30.19 4.63
CA VAL A 485 -36.16 31.27 5.13
C VAL A 485 -35.70 32.21 4.01
N ASN A 486 -35.68 31.75 2.75
CA ASN A 486 -35.25 32.56 1.61
C ASN A 486 -36.36 33.48 1.06
N ASP A 487 -37.63 33.18 1.30
CA ASP A 487 -38.74 34.02 0.85
C ASP A 487 -39.01 35.25 1.76
N GLY A 488 -38.27 35.39 2.87
CA GLY A 488 -38.53 36.39 3.91
C GLY A 488 -37.59 37.61 3.98
N VAL A 489 -36.57 37.74 3.13
CA VAL A 489 -35.54 38.81 3.30
C VAL A 489 -35.31 39.61 2.02
N THR A 490 -36.21 40.55 1.73
CA THR A 490 -35.92 41.71 0.88
C THR A 490 -35.58 42.90 1.77
N VAL A 491 -34.27 43.14 1.97
CA VAL A 491 -33.78 44.44 2.45
C VAL A 491 -32.59 44.84 1.60
N GLY A 492 -32.79 45.87 0.78
CA GLY A 492 -31.81 46.35 -0.18
C GLY A 492 -30.66 47.13 0.47
N CYS A 493 -29.46 46.93 -0.07
CA CYS A 493 -28.57 48.01 -0.52
C CYS A 493 -27.26 47.45 -1.08
N LYS A 494 -26.97 47.90 -2.30
CA LYS A 494 -25.65 48.10 -2.93
C LYS A 494 -24.82 46.85 -3.21
N ASP A 495 -24.65 46.53 -4.50
CA ASP A 495 -23.35 46.23 -5.12
C ASP A 495 -23.46 46.26 -6.66
N LYS A 496 -23.37 47.48 -7.25
CA LYS A 496 -23.33 47.71 -8.70
C LYS A 496 -22.06 47.17 -9.40
N GLU A 497 -21.14 46.53 -8.65
CA GLU A 497 -19.90 45.96 -9.18
C GLU A 497 -20.02 44.47 -9.53
N GLN A 498 -20.98 43.74 -8.94
CA GLN A 498 -21.20 42.33 -9.29
C GLN A 498 -21.91 42.18 -10.64
N ASP A 499 -22.90 43.01 -10.93
CA ASP A 499 -23.65 42.96 -12.19
C ASP A 499 -22.75 43.24 -13.41
N LYS A 500 -21.78 44.16 -13.29
CA LYS A 500 -20.79 44.43 -14.34
C LYS A 500 -19.84 43.27 -14.58
N LEU A 501 -19.48 42.52 -13.54
CA LEU A 501 -18.60 41.36 -13.67
C LEU A 501 -19.35 40.20 -14.35
N GLU A 502 -20.63 40.02 -14.03
CA GLU A 502 -21.48 38.99 -14.63
C GLU A 502 -21.78 39.29 -16.12
N GLU A 503 -22.03 40.55 -16.45
CA GLU A 503 -22.20 41.03 -17.83
C GLU A 503 -20.92 40.84 -18.68
N THR A 504 -19.75 41.08 -18.08
CA THR A 504 -18.45 40.84 -18.75
C THR A 504 -18.17 39.35 -18.97
N ILE A 505 -18.56 38.49 -18.03
CA ILE A 505 -18.40 37.03 -18.15
C ILE A 505 -19.30 36.47 -19.25
N ASN A 506 -20.55 36.96 -19.35
CA ASN A 506 -21.50 36.51 -20.37
C ASN A 506 -21.07 36.97 -21.78
N ALA A 507 -20.57 38.20 -21.93
CA ALA A 507 -20.04 38.68 -23.20
C ALA A 507 -18.82 37.88 -23.71
N VAL A 508 -17.99 37.35 -22.79
CA VAL A 508 -16.87 36.46 -23.13
C VAL A 508 -17.35 35.05 -23.51
N PHE A 509 -18.46 34.58 -22.95
CA PHE A 509 -19.04 33.29 -23.31
C PHE A 509 -19.71 33.31 -24.68
N ASP A 510 -20.41 34.40 -25.01
CA ASP A 510 -21.10 34.54 -26.30
C ASP A 510 -20.13 34.73 -27.49
N SER A 511 -18.92 35.23 -27.23
CA SER A 511 -17.88 35.39 -28.26
C SER A 511 -17.06 34.11 -28.55
N ILE A 512 -17.29 33.03 -27.80
CA ILE A 512 -16.56 31.75 -27.97
C ILE A 512 -17.39 30.69 -28.72
N ILE A 513 -18.67 30.95 -29.00
CA ILE A 513 -19.53 30.03 -29.75
C ILE A 513 -19.41 30.32 -31.26
N ILE A 514 -18.67 29.47 -31.97
CA ILE A 514 -18.66 29.43 -33.43
C ILE A 514 -19.88 28.61 -33.89
N PRO A 515 -20.77 29.12 -34.76
CA PRO A 515 -21.82 28.31 -35.35
C PRO A 515 -21.20 27.35 -36.38
N LEU A 516 -21.55 26.07 -36.31
CA LEU A 516 -21.27 25.10 -37.36
C LEU A 516 -22.48 25.09 -38.30
N ASP A 517 -22.24 25.38 -39.58
CA ASP A 517 -23.23 25.39 -40.65
C ASP A 517 -23.90 24.01 -40.85
N ASP A 518 -25.22 24.04 -41.04
CA ASP A 518 -26.13 22.90 -41.20
C ASP A 518 -26.31 22.45 -42.68
N ASP A 519 -25.47 22.90 -43.62
CA ASP A 519 -25.70 22.77 -45.07
C ASP A 519 -25.12 21.51 -45.76
N LEU A 520 -24.95 20.38 -45.06
CA LEU A 520 -24.44 19.14 -45.70
C LEU A 520 -25.24 17.86 -45.40
N LEU A 521 -26.54 17.99 -45.15
CA LEU A 521 -27.44 16.85 -44.96
C LEU A 521 -28.55 16.76 -46.01
N PHE A 522 -28.19 16.72 -47.29
CA PHE A 522 -29.08 16.27 -48.37
C PHE A 522 -28.27 15.60 -49.50
N ASN A 523 -28.15 14.28 -49.41
CA ASN A 523 -28.25 13.33 -50.52
C ASN A 523 -27.73 11.97 -50.06
N LEU A 524 -28.61 10.97 -50.08
CA LEU A 524 -28.38 9.56 -50.45
C LEU A 524 -29.56 8.73 -49.91
N ASN A 525 -30.75 9.00 -50.43
CA ASN A 525 -31.78 7.99 -50.62
C ASN A 525 -31.83 7.73 -52.12
N ASN A 526 -31.31 6.57 -52.54
CA ASN A 526 -31.62 5.82 -53.77
C ASN A 526 -30.39 5.01 -54.15
N ILE A 527 -30.49 3.70 -53.99
CA ILE A 527 -30.24 2.65 -54.99
C ILE A 527 -30.42 1.33 -54.23
N GLU A 528 -31.66 0.86 -54.25
CA GLU A 528 -31.94 -0.57 -54.28
C GLU A 528 -31.57 -1.11 -55.68
N ASP A 529 -31.34 -2.41 -55.74
CA ASP A 529 -31.17 -3.24 -56.94
C ASP A 529 -29.87 -3.08 -57.72
N LEU A 530 -29.03 -4.12 -57.59
CA LEU A 530 -28.61 -4.98 -58.70
C LEU A 530 -27.85 -6.19 -58.13
N SER A 531 -28.62 -7.16 -57.66
CA SER A 531 -28.26 -8.57 -57.80
C SER A 531 -28.31 -8.93 -59.28
N ASN A 532 -27.23 -9.50 -59.81
CA ASN A 532 -27.13 -10.43 -60.94
C ASN A 532 -25.83 -10.15 -61.70
N PHE A 533 -24.83 -11.01 -61.53
CA PHE A 533 -24.10 -11.60 -62.66
C PHE A 533 -23.28 -12.78 -62.15
N GLU A 534 -23.66 -13.94 -62.64
CA GLU A 534 -23.01 -15.23 -62.44
C GLU A 534 -22.21 -15.59 -63.71
N ILE A 535 -21.08 -16.30 -63.50
CA ILE A 535 -20.41 -17.23 -64.42
C ILE A 535 -19.58 -16.64 -65.59
N PHE A 536 -18.25 -16.85 -65.56
CA PHE A 536 -17.58 -17.84 -66.42
C PHE A 536 -16.14 -18.18 -65.97
N ASN A 537 -15.82 -19.46 -66.16
CA ASN A 537 -14.65 -20.23 -65.77
C ASN A 537 -13.39 -20.00 -66.64
N GLU A 538 -12.33 -20.73 -66.25
CA GLU A 538 -11.16 -21.21 -67.04
C GLU A 538 -9.98 -20.23 -67.14
N THR A 539 -8.69 -20.58 -66.98
CA THR A 539 -7.85 -21.80 -66.98
C THR A 539 -6.59 -21.46 -66.13
N GLY A 540 -5.83 -22.32 -65.45
CA GLY A 540 -5.10 -23.52 -65.89
C GLY A 540 -3.58 -23.25 -65.94
N LEU A 541 -2.77 -24.20 -65.42
CA LEU A 541 -1.28 -24.36 -65.41
C LEU A 541 -0.59 -24.06 -64.05
N LYS A 542 -0.16 -25.03 -63.23
CA LYS A 542 0.71 -26.24 -63.33
C LYS A 542 2.20 -26.01 -62.99
N SER A 543 2.78 -27.07 -62.40
CA SER A 543 4.17 -27.40 -62.02
C SER A 543 4.67 -26.85 -60.66
N GLU A 544 4.88 -27.68 -59.61
CA GLU A 544 5.92 -28.74 -59.38
C GLU A 544 7.33 -28.13 -59.19
N GLU A 545 8.26 -28.58 -58.34
CA GLU A 545 8.44 -29.65 -57.35
C GLU A 545 9.75 -29.32 -56.56
N ASN A 546 9.95 -29.98 -55.41
CA ASN A 546 11.22 -30.34 -54.69
C ASN A 546 11.18 -29.97 -53.20
N LYS A 547 10.82 -30.89 -52.28
CA LYS A 547 11.53 -32.07 -51.72
C LYS A 547 12.71 -31.77 -50.78
N LEU A 548 12.49 -32.21 -49.54
CA LEU A 548 13.40 -32.95 -48.65
C LEU A 548 14.52 -32.19 -47.91
N ILE A 549 14.45 -32.17 -46.57
CA ILE A 549 15.39 -32.85 -45.65
C ILE A 549 14.80 -32.87 -44.24
N SER A 550 14.79 -34.08 -43.68
CA SER A 550 14.37 -34.50 -42.34
C SER A 550 15.51 -34.44 -41.31
N HIS A 551 15.20 -34.16 -40.04
CA HIS A 551 15.75 -34.82 -38.81
C HIS A 551 15.05 -34.18 -37.57
N LYS A 552 14.11 -34.87 -36.87
CA LYS A 552 14.26 -35.72 -35.65
C LYS A 552 14.98 -35.00 -34.47
N LEU A 553 14.64 -35.10 -33.19
CA LEU A 553 13.54 -35.65 -32.35
C LEU A 553 14.02 -35.39 -30.89
N HIS A 554 13.14 -34.99 -29.96
CA HIS A 554 13.13 -35.51 -28.57
C HIS A 554 11.92 -34.95 -27.81
N ASN A 555 10.86 -35.75 -27.69
CA ASN A 555 9.82 -35.58 -26.67
C ASN A 555 9.11 -36.93 -26.49
N GLU A 556 9.67 -37.80 -25.64
CA GLU A 556 8.98 -38.99 -25.15
C GLU A 556 9.47 -39.26 -23.72
N GLN A 557 8.61 -39.01 -22.74
CA GLN A 557 8.37 -39.88 -21.59
C GLN A 557 7.20 -39.30 -20.78
N TYR A 558 6.31 -40.19 -20.34
CA TYR A 558 5.06 -39.96 -19.60
C TYR A 558 3.76 -39.89 -20.43
N ASN A 559 3.41 -41.01 -21.04
CA ASN A 559 2.01 -41.45 -21.18
C ASN A 559 1.93 -42.98 -21.36
N LYS A 560 1.84 -43.70 -20.25
CA LYS A 560 1.43 -45.11 -20.07
C LYS A 560 1.26 -45.23 -18.55
N ILE A 561 0.08 -45.29 -17.96
CA ILE A 561 -0.85 -46.42 -18.01
C ILE A 561 -2.23 -45.90 -17.58
N SER A 562 -3.23 -46.19 -18.40
CA SER A 562 -4.64 -46.10 -18.01
C SER A 562 -5.19 -47.52 -17.78
N LYS A 563 -6.20 -47.59 -16.91
CA LYS A 563 -7.28 -48.59 -16.83
C LYS A 563 -6.95 -50.01 -16.30
N LYS A 564 -7.61 -50.35 -15.19
CA LYS A 564 -8.38 -51.60 -15.06
C LYS A 564 -9.49 -51.45 -14.01
N ARG A 565 -10.74 -51.74 -14.42
CA ARG A 565 -11.94 -51.99 -13.61
C ARG A 565 -11.82 -53.37 -12.94
N TYR A 566 -12.51 -53.62 -11.82
CA TYR A 566 -13.27 -54.86 -11.56
C TYR A 566 -14.32 -54.68 -10.43
N TYR A 567 -15.33 -55.55 -10.48
CA TYR A 567 -16.63 -55.58 -9.82
C TYR A 567 -16.63 -56.09 -8.35
N THR A 568 -17.82 -55.96 -7.75
CA THR A 568 -18.35 -56.26 -6.40
C THR A 568 -18.12 -57.66 -5.82
N LYS A 569 -18.16 -57.75 -4.48
CA LYS A 569 -18.72 -58.87 -3.70
C LYS A 569 -19.05 -58.45 -2.26
N GLU A 570 -20.27 -58.76 -1.83
CA GLU A 570 -20.81 -58.62 -0.47
C GLU A 570 -20.48 -59.86 0.35
N GLU A 571 -20.09 -59.71 1.62
CA GLU A 571 -20.17 -60.79 2.62
C GLU A 571 -20.54 -60.23 4.01
N ASN A 572 -21.52 -60.90 4.63
CA ASN A 572 -22.06 -60.70 5.96
C ASN A 572 -21.08 -61.16 7.06
N CYS A 573 -21.06 -60.49 8.22
CA CYS A 573 -20.68 -61.10 9.50
C CYS A 573 -21.22 -60.32 10.72
N ASP A 574 -22.00 -61.03 11.53
CA ASP A 574 -22.53 -60.64 12.85
C ASP A 574 -21.45 -60.68 13.95
N ILE A 575 -21.23 -59.60 14.69
CA ILE A 575 -20.59 -59.65 16.02
C ILE A 575 -21.15 -58.56 16.97
N GLN A 576 -21.46 -58.98 18.20
CA GLN A 576 -22.11 -58.23 19.29
C GLN A 576 -21.24 -57.18 20.02
N PRO A 577 -21.84 -56.19 20.72
CA PRO A 577 -21.11 -55.07 21.33
C PRO A 577 -20.61 -55.33 22.76
N LYS A 578 -19.34 -54.96 23.03
CA LYS A 578 -18.78 -54.85 24.39
C LYS A 578 -18.76 -53.38 24.87
N LYS A 579 -19.24 -53.18 26.10
CA LYS A 579 -19.35 -51.92 26.85
C LYS A 579 -18.03 -51.50 27.52
N ILE A 580 -18.05 -50.28 28.12
CA ILE A 580 -17.28 -49.76 29.30
C ILE A 580 -16.17 -48.72 28.92
N PRO A 581 -15.86 -47.66 29.72
CA PRO A 581 -16.70 -46.74 30.52
C PRO A 581 -16.33 -45.24 30.36
N LYS A 582 -17.18 -44.37 30.94
CA LYS A 582 -16.93 -42.93 31.18
C LYS A 582 -15.90 -42.72 32.29
N ARG A 583 -15.03 -41.71 32.17
CA ARG A 583 -14.25 -41.16 33.29
C ARG A 583 -14.27 -39.63 33.32
N SER A 584 -14.18 -39.15 34.55
CA SER A 584 -14.69 -37.91 35.14
C SER A 584 -13.71 -36.74 35.09
N LYS A 585 -14.29 -35.55 35.31
CA LYS A 585 -13.63 -34.26 35.51
C LYS A 585 -13.08 -34.17 36.93
N GLU A 586 -11.89 -33.58 37.10
CA GLU A 586 -11.47 -33.01 38.39
C GLU A 586 -10.88 -31.60 38.21
N ASN A 587 -11.36 -30.72 39.08
CA ASN A 587 -10.95 -29.34 39.29
C ASN A 587 -9.70 -29.30 40.18
N HIS A 588 -8.79 -28.34 39.99
CA HIS A 588 -8.01 -27.81 41.12
C HIS A 588 -7.69 -26.32 40.99
N SER A 589 -8.08 -25.61 42.04
CA SER A 589 -7.73 -24.25 42.46
C SER A 589 -6.52 -24.35 43.40
N TYR A 590 -5.57 -23.40 43.38
CA TYR A 590 -5.07 -22.78 44.62
C TYR A 590 -4.14 -21.57 44.41
N ASN A 591 -4.02 -20.83 45.52
CA ASN A 591 -3.63 -19.45 45.80
C ASN A 591 -2.15 -19.00 45.61
N LYS A 592 -2.00 -17.74 45.19
CA LYS A 592 -1.47 -16.55 45.92
C LYS A 592 -0.35 -16.76 46.98
N SER A 593 0.83 -16.17 46.75
CA SER A 593 1.55 -15.31 47.73
C SER A 593 2.80 -14.65 47.12
N ILE A 594 2.87 -13.32 47.22
CA ILE A 594 4.05 -12.48 46.93
C ILE A 594 4.28 -11.61 48.16
N ARG A 595 5.46 -11.67 48.78
CA ARG A 595 6.03 -10.60 49.62
C ARG A 595 7.56 -10.70 49.70
N ASN A 596 8.19 -9.62 49.24
CA ASN A 596 9.36 -8.89 49.78
C ASN A 596 10.57 -9.65 50.36
N VAL A 597 11.72 -9.53 49.69
CA VAL A 597 13.02 -9.18 50.31
C VAL A 597 13.83 -8.35 49.28
N VAL A 598 14.17 -7.10 49.62
CA VAL A 598 15.22 -6.33 48.93
C VAL A 598 16.15 -5.80 50.00
N SER A 599 17.41 -6.23 49.99
CA SER A 599 18.51 -5.50 50.60
C SER A 599 19.87 -5.91 50.01
N ARG A 600 20.56 -4.88 49.50
CA ARG A 600 22.00 -4.57 49.65
C ARG A 600 23.07 -5.26 48.79
N HIS A 601 24.07 -4.40 48.51
CA HIS A 601 25.46 -4.60 48.08
C HIS A 601 25.69 -4.73 46.55
N ALA A 602 26.73 -4.14 45.96
CA ALA A 602 27.76 -3.21 46.42
C ALA A 602 28.39 -2.53 45.19
N GLU A 603 29.00 -1.38 45.40
CA GLU A 603 29.83 -0.65 44.45
C GLU A 603 31.13 -1.43 44.20
N CYS A 604 31.58 -1.50 42.94
CA CYS A 604 32.91 -1.96 42.57
C CYS A 604 33.64 -0.81 41.87
N PRO A 605 34.71 -0.25 42.48
CA PRO A 605 35.61 0.68 41.82
C PRO A 605 36.76 -0.09 41.16
N GLN A 606 37.30 0.48 40.07
CA GLN A 606 38.45 0.03 39.27
C GLN A 606 38.15 -0.91 38.11
N CYS A 607 38.00 -0.30 36.92
CA CYS A 607 38.48 -0.83 35.64
C CYS A 607 38.74 0.37 34.70
N GLU A 608 39.98 0.87 34.68
CA GLU A 608 40.50 1.66 33.56
C GLU A 608 41.00 0.70 32.46
N ILE A 609 40.80 1.05 31.17
CA ILE A 609 41.79 0.99 30.06
C ILE A 609 41.10 1.24 28.69
N ARG A 610 41.50 2.36 28.07
CA ARG A 610 41.79 2.66 26.64
C ARG A 610 40.92 2.10 25.49
N LYS A 611 40.27 3.01 24.73
CA LYS A 611 40.54 3.44 23.32
C LYS A 611 39.27 3.97 22.59
N PRO A 612 39.28 5.21 22.05
CA PRO A 612 38.42 5.56 20.91
C PRO A 612 39.19 6.24 19.75
N LEU A 613 40.39 5.77 19.40
CA LEU A 613 41.14 6.33 18.26
C LEU A 613 40.80 5.68 16.89
N GLN A 614 40.34 4.41 16.90
CA GLN A 614 40.08 3.66 15.66
C GLN A 614 38.73 4.01 15.01
N LEU A 615 37.77 4.57 15.76
CA LEU A 615 36.48 5.00 15.20
C LEU A 615 36.60 6.33 14.43
N MET A 616 37.48 7.25 14.86
CA MET A 616 37.70 8.51 14.14
C MET A 616 38.43 8.31 12.81
N GLN A 617 39.40 7.37 12.74
CA GLN A 617 40.11 7.07 11.50
C GLN A 617 39.19 6.46 10.43
N LYS A 618 38.24 5.58 10.82
CA LYS A 618 37.25 5.02 9.89
C LYS A 618 36.25 6.07 9.37
N CYS A 619 35.90 7.07 10.19
CA CYS A 619 35.00 8.16 9.77
C CYS A 619 35.68 9.14 8.80
N MET A 620 36.99 9.38 8.95
CA MET A 620 37.78 10.22 8.04
C MET A 620 37.98 9.56 6.66
N ALA A 621 38.14 8.24 6.60
CA ALA A 621 38.26 7.49 5.35
C ALA A 621 36.97 7.57 4.49
N CYS A 622 35.78 7.50 5.11
CA CYS A 622 34.51 7.66 4.40
C CYS A 622 34.31 9.06 3.80
N LYS A 623 34.77 10.12 4.49
CA LYS A 623 34.74 11.48 3.92
C LYS A 623 35.67 11.62 2.73
N LYS A 624 36.87 11.03 2.78
CA LYS A 624 37.85 11.09 1.68
C LYS A 624 37.31 10.43 0.40
N ASN A 625 36.62 9.29 0.52
CA ASN A 625 36.01 8.61 -0.62
C ASN A 625 34.88 9.42 -1.29
N LEU A 626 34.06 10.12 -0.50
CA LEU A 626 33.00 10.98 -1.06
C LEU A 626 33.57 12.17 -1.85
N TYR A 627 34.66 12.78 -1.37
CA TYR A 627 35.33 13.86 -2.08
C TYR A 627 36.00 13.39 -3.39
N VAL A 628 36.58 12.19 -3.41
CA VAL A 628 37.16 11.60 -4.61
C VAL A 628 36.09 11.31 -5.67
N SER A 629 34.92 10.81 -5.27
CA SER A 629 33.79 10.60 -6.20
C SER A 629 33.25 11.90 -6.78
N LEU A 630 33.13 12.97 -5.97
CA LEU A 630 32.69 14.28 -6.45
C LEU A 630 33.72 14.94 -7.39
N ALA A 631 35.01 14.79 -7.10
CA ALA A 631 36.08 15.28 -7.97
C ALA A 631 36.12 14.56 -9.33
N MET A 632 35.87 13.24 -9.35
CA MET A 632 35.73 12.45 -10.58
C MET A 632 34.57 12.97 -11.44
N ILE A 633 33.39 13.21 -10.84
CA ILE A 633 32.21 13.72 -11.55
C ILE A 633 32.51 15.09 -12.18
N ALA A 634 33.17 16.00 -11.44
CA ALA A 634 33.55 17.31 -11.96
C ALA A 634 34.56 17.22 -13.12
N LYS A 635 35.50 16.26 -13.07
CA LYS A 635 36.47 16.01 -14.15
C LYS A 635 35.77 15.48 -15.42
N TYR A 636 34.81 14.57 -15.28
CA TYR A 636 34.01 14.07 -16.40
C TYR A 636 33.15 15.17 -17.04
N GLN A 637 32.56 16.07 -16.25
CA GLN A 637 31.80 17.19 -16.78
C GLN A 637 32.67 18.16 -17.60
N LYS A 638 33.88 18.47 -17.13
CA LYS A 638 34.83 19.30 -17.90
C LYS A 638 35.21 18.65 -19.23
N ILE A 639 35.53 17.35 -19.23
CA ILE A 639 35.87 16.62 -20.46
C ILE A 639 34.70 16.65 -21.46
N LEU A 640 33.46 16.45 -20.99
CA LEU A 640 32.28 16.48 -21.86
C LEU A 640 32.07 17.87 -22.50
N ILE A 641 32.28 18.94 -21.73
CA ILE A 641 32.19 20.31 -22.23
C ILE A 641 33.28 20.59 -23.26
N THR A 642 34.51 20.16 -23.02
CA THR A 642 35.62 20.34 -23.98
C THR A 642 35.39 19.57 -25.27
N ILE A 643 34.84 18.35 -25.21
CA ILE A 643 34.47 17.56 -26.40
C ILE A 643 33.37 18.27 -27.19
N LEU A 644 32.33 18.77 -26.51
CA LEU A 644 31.25 19.51 -27.17
C LEU A 644 31.75 20.80 -27.82
N PHE A 645 32.68 21.50 -27.19
CA PHE A 645 33.29 22.71 -27.74
C PHE A 645 34.19 22.41 -28.95
N ALA A 646 34.96 21.33 -28.90
CA ALA A 646 35.77 20.88 -30.04
C ALA A 646 34.92 20.45 -31.24
N ILE A 647 33.79 19.77 -30.99
CA ILE A 647 32.81 19.45 -32.04
C ILE A 647 32.22 20.72 -32.64
N PHE A 648 31.92 21.74 -31.82
CA PHE A 648 31.38 23.01 -32.29
C PHE A 648 32.38 23.75 -33.19
N VAL A 649 33.65 23.86 -32.76
CA VAL A 649 34.72 24.50 -33.56
C VAL A 649 35.03 23.73 -34.84
N TRP A 650 34.90 22.40 -34.85
CA TRP A 650 35.09 21.59 -36.05
C TRP A 650 33.94 21.69 -37.05
N VAL A 651 32.73 22.05 -36.59
CA VAL A 651 31.56 22.25 -37.47
C VAL A 651 31.55 23.67 -38.08
N ASP A 652 32.19 24.64 -37.43
CA ASP A 652 32.34 26.02 -37.94
C ASP A 652 33.53 26.19 -38.92
N LYS A 653 34.45 25.23 -39.02
CA LYS A 653 35.50 25.17 -40.03
C LYS A 653 35.10 24.25 -41.18
#